data_AF-A0A7X8MYG1-F1
#
_entry.id   AF-A0A7X8MYG1-F1
#
_cell.length_a   1.000
_cell.length_b   1.000
_cell.length_c   1.000
_cell.angle_alpha   90.00
_cell.angle_beta   90.00
_cell.angle_gamma   90.00
#
_symmetry.space_group_name_H-M   'P 1'
#
loop_
_entity.id
_entity.type
_entity.pdbx_description
1 polymer ?
#
loop_
_entity_poly.entity_id
_entity_poly.type
_entity_poly.pdbx_seq_one_letter_code
_entity_poly.pdbx_strand_id
1 'polypeptide(L)'
;MSLPVTGTLSREIEPLTTAEREPAPPLPQGTLSAEPVPAAHRPGQVPLLRILMPLVMVAGMVAMVALLMLGGAGANPMMLLFPLMMGMSLLMVFSPQQGEDADETRRAYLRHLGALREKALRNAERQRAHEFHRHPEPGELWTCVDGRRLWERGPDDPDTLEVRIGRGDTALCTPVQVPDSGAAEDLDPVCAVSLRRTVQAVGTCPGMPVAVQLQAFRYLGLAGTGAGDLARAIVAQLVVAHGPETVAVEAVGSGWDWLKWLPHSRHPEQARHRILLVDHTTTTGTEPYLDDPVWTTIIDVGSRATTALGMRAEQEGLALSADGDLVAHTAAGVEKLGEADGLRPEEALLLARTLTRYRRPAGATAEGGRDLLSLIGVADIEALTPDTMWPGRELSRQRLVVPIGTTEQGVPVRLDLKESAHGGMGPHGLCIGATGSGKSELLRTLVVSLAATHSPDELNLVLVDFKGGATFLGCEGLPHTSAVITNLADEAVLVERMFDAISGELNRRQEVLREAGNFANVTEYTTARLAGRDLPPLPALVIVVDEFSELLAAHPDFADLFVAVGRLGRSLHVHLLLASQRLEEGRLRGLDSHLSYRIGLKTFSAAESRQVLGVTDAHHLPARPGAGFLRHDADLTRFQAAYVSGPLERRDVSALPGGTGRVALFTGWEQFEEAETPMVVDESTTLLDAVVDRARATAEARGQRAHRVWLPPLPPVVELAGVAEDVGALRAVVGIVDVPYHQRQDPLVLDLGAAGGHVAVCGGPQSGKSTALRTIVASLAATHPTAVLRFYVLDLGGGQLSTLDRLPHVAGVAGRAEPERVRRIVDEVTGFIGRPEERHTFLVVDGWHTLAADFEDLVDPLTALAADGPSHRVHLVVSAPRWTVLRPAVRDLISHRLELKLGEAMDSLIDRKAQQKLPGLPGRGLDPEGRPMLLALSSNQDIAHIVTATPQEPVPRLRVLPPRVTLPELDPAPGIPLAVGGPRLGTLCWDPVGSPHLVCIGGQGSGKSTALATVMAGICALGRDAARLVLIDHRRAHLGRVDESMLAAYSATTSATADTLRDVVTTLSARLPGPDITPAQLAARDWWTGPDIHVVIDDLDLVADHDLARLTDLLPHARDIGLHLILARKAGGIGRALFSPFLSAVRDQTPAVLLLDADREEGAVFGIRPVTQPPGRGTWQVRGETIGVCQVAVPPEKTEES
;
A
#
# COMPACT_ATOMS: atom_id res chain seq x y z
N MET A 1 -34.41 20.38 -20.82
CA MET A 1 -33.52 19.84 -19.77
C MET A 1 -34.40 19.20 -18.71
N SER A 2 -34.55 17.89 -18.79
CA SER A 2 -35.29 17.05 -17.85
C SER A 2 -34.47 16.91 -16.56
N LEU A 3 -34.88 17.61 -15.50
CA LEU A 3 -34.36 17.43 -14.16
C LEU A 3 -34.69 15.99 -13.70
N PRO A 4 -33.71 15.19 -13.28
CA PRO A 4 -34.00 13.87 -12.73
C PRO A 4 -34.73 14.04 -11.40
N VAL A 5 -35.88 13.37 -11.28
CA VAL A 5 -36.60 13.19 -10.02
C VAL A 5 -35.81 12.17 -9.20
N THR A 6 -34.67 12.60 -8.64
CA THR A 6 -33.94 11.84 -7.61
C THR A 6 -34.72 11.93 -6.31
N GLY A 7 -35.00 10.79 -5.67
CA GLY A 7 -35.50 10.74 -4.30
C GLY A 7 -34.54 11.48 -3.38
N THR A 8 -34.82 12.74 -3.11
CA THR A 8 -33.97 13.62 -2.34
C THR A 8 -34.04 13.20 -0.88
N LEU A 9 -32.95 12.63 -0.36
CA LEU A 9 -32.62 12.71 1.07
C LEU A 9 -32.84 14.15 1.51
N SER A 10 -33.74 14.34 2.47
CA SER A 10 -33.92 15.62 3.12
C SER A 10 -32.59 16.08 3.71
N ARG A 11 -32.15 17.30 3.38
CA ARG A 11 -30.94 17.89 3.95
C ARG A 11 -31.31 18.56 5.27
N GLU A 12 -30.84 17.99 6.37
CA GLU A 12 -31.04 18.58 7.68
C GLU A 12 -30.11 19.79 7.89
N ILE A 13 -30.66 20.88 8.41
CA ILE A 13 -29.91 22.07 8.81
C ILE A 13 -30.06 22.24 10.31
N GLU A 14 -28.96 22.11 11.03
CA GLU A 14 -28.92 22.32 12.48
C GLU A 14 -29.02 23.83 12.81
N PRO A 15 -29.65 24.22 13.92
CA PRO A 15 -29.65 25.62 14.37
C PRO A 15 -28.22 26.09 14.63
N LEU A 16 -27.87 27.27 14.11
CA LEU A 16 -26.56 27.87 14.35
C LEU A 16 -26.64 28.77 15.58
N THR A 17 -25.62 28.71 16.43
CA THR A 17 -25.36 29.77 17.42
C THR A 17 -24.81 31.01 16.73
N THR A 18 -24.94 32.18 17.35
CA THR A 18 -24.45 33.45 16.78
C THR A 18 -22.94 33.40 16.49
N ALA A 19 -22.16 32.60 17.23
CA ALA A 19 -20.71 32.44 17.03
C ALA A 19 -20.34 31.57 15.82
N GLU A 20 -21.25 30.69 15.38
CA GLU A 20 -21.03 29.77 14.25
C GLU A 20 -21.42 30.39 12.90
N ARG A 21 -22.05 31.57 12.93
CA ARG A 21 -22.39 32.33 11.72
C ARG A 21 -21.15 32.73 10.95
N GLU A 22 -21.32 32.86 9.64
CA GLU A 22 -20.32 33.51 8.81
C GLU A 22 -20.21 34.99 9.19
N PRO A 23 -19.07 35.45 9.74
CA PRO A 23 -18.97 36.80 10.26
C PRO A 23 -19.08 37.81 9.13
N ALA A 24 -19.88 38.85 9.33
CA ALA A 24 -19.96 39.96 8.38
C ALA A 24 -18.59 40.66 8.25
N PRO A 25 -18.26 41.23 7.09
CA PRO A 25 -17.08 42.08 6.93
C PRO A 25 -17.04 43.16 8.03
N PRO A 26 -15.87 43.49 8.59
CA PRO A 26 -15.79 44.39 9.74
C PRO A 26 -16.31 45.79 9.39
N LEU A 27 -17.24 46.31 10.20
CA LEU A 27 -17.78 47.65 10.04
C LEU A 27 -16.75 48.70 10.47
N PRO A 28 -16.50 49.76 9.66
CA PRO A 28 -15.60 50.84 10.05
C PRO A 28 -16.09 51.57 11.30
N GLN A 29 -15.17 51.84 12.24
CA GLN A 29 -15.45 52.57 13.49
C GLN A 29 -14.70 53.91 13.55
N GLY A 30 -15.21 54.86 14.34
CA GLY A 30 -14.57 56.15 14.61
C GLY A 30 -15.16 57.32 13.82
N THR A 31 -14.44 58.45 13.79
CA THR A 31 -14.84 59.67 13.07
C THR A 31 -13.74 60.12 12.11
N LEU A 32 -14.12 60.79 11.03
CA LEU A 32 -13.18 61.40 10.08
C LEU A 32 -13.02 62.88 10.43
N SER A 33 -11.81 63.33 10.76
CA SER A 33 -11.57 64.74 11.11
C SER A 33 -11.07 65.52 9.90
N ALA A 34 -11.79 66.59 9.54
CA ALA A 34 -11.30 67.57 8.58
C ALA A 34 -10.38 68.59 9.27
N GLU A 35 -9.33 69.04 8.60
CA GLU A 35 -8.48 70.11 9.14
C GLU A 35 -9.21 71.46 9.08
N PRO A 36 -8.93 72.40 10.02
CA PRO A 36 -9.52 73.73 9.99
C PRO A 36 -9.17 74.44 8.69
N VAL A 37 -10.14 75.20 8.16
CA VAL A 37 -9.95 75.92 6.89
C VAL A 37 -8.83 76.96 7.05
N PRO A 38 -7.85 77.02 6.13
CA PRO A 38 -6.79 78.02 6.20
C PRO A 38 -7.33 79.45 6.20
N ALA A 39 -6.71 80.34 6.98
CA ALA A 39 -7.07 81.75 7.02
C ALA A 39 -6.79 82.44 5.67
N ALA A 40 -7.64 83.40 5.30
CA ALA A 40 -7.47 84.17 4.08
C ALA A 40 -6.19 85.02 4.12
N HIS A 41 -5.30 84.84 3.14
CA HIS A 41 -4.08 85.64 3.04
C HIS A 41 -4.43 87.08 2.65
N ARG A 42 -4.41 88.00 3.63
CA ARG A 42 -4.51 89.44 3.36
C ARG A 42 -3.11 89.94 2.96
N PRO A 43 -2.91 90.53 1.77
CA PRO A 43 -1.63 91.19 1.46
C PRO A 43 -1.41 92.25 2.54
N GLY A 44 -0.31 92.12 3.28
CA GLY A 44 0.00 93.03 4.38
C GLY A 44 -0.04 94.48 3.89
N GLN A 45 -0.95 95.28 4.43
CA GLN A 45 -0.98 96.70 4.16
C GLN A 45 0.35 97.30 4.60
N VAL A 46 1.19 97.72 3.65
CA VAL A 46 2.37 98.52 3.97
C VAL A 46 1.81 99.80 4.63
N PRO A 47 2.03 100.06 5.93
CA PRO A 47 1.30 101.10 6.64
C PRO A 47 1.58 102.45 5.99
N LEU A 48 0.52 103.20 5.64
CA LEU A 48 0.58 104.48 4.92
C LEU A 48 1.54 105.49 5.59
N LEU A 49 1.75 105.37 6.91
CA LEU A 49 2.72 106.15 7.68
C LEU A 49 4.18 105.94 7.22
N ARG A 50 4.54 104.74 6.76
CA ARG A 50 5.89 104.40 6.24
C ARG A 50 6.17 105.04 4.88
N ILE A 51 5.12 105.39 4.13
CA ILE A 51 5.19 106.11 2.85
C ILE A 51 5.13 107.64 3.07
N LEU A 52 4.42 108.11 4.11
CA LEU A 52 4.22 109.53 4.39
C LEU A 52 5.28 110.15 5.33
N MET A 53 5.92 109.37 6.21
CA MET A 53 6.91 109.83 7.21
C MET A 53 8.07 110.64 6.60
N PRO A 54 8.70 110.24 5.47
CA PRO A 54 9.75 111.05 4.86
C PRO A 54 9.24 112.42 4.39
N LEU A 55 7.99 112.48 3.92
CA LEU A 55 7.37 113.70 3.40
C LEU A 55 6.98 114.69 4.51
N VAL A 56 6.44 114.16 5.62
CA VAL A 56 6.07 114.95 6.82
C VAL A 56 7.30 115.48 7.53
N MET A 57 8.36 114.70 7.62
CA MET A 57 9.62 115.12 8.24
C MET A 57 10.34 116.21 7.41
N VAL A 58 10.28 116.13 6.07
CA VAL A 58 10.80 117.19 5.18
C VAL A 58 9.94 118.46 5.26
N ALA A 59 8.61 118.34 5.30
CA ALA A 59 7.70 119.49 5.45
C ALA A 59 7.86 120.20 6.81
N GLY A 60 8.04 119.44 7.90
CA GLY A 60 8.30 119.98 9.24
C GLY A 60 9.65 120.71 9.33
N MET A 61 10.66 120.25 8.59
CA MET A 61 11.96 120.92 8.49
C MET A 61 11.83 122.29 7.79
N VAL A 62 11.03 122.38 6.71
CA VAL A 62 10.79 123.63 5.99
C VAL A 62 9.95 124.62 6.81
N ALA A 63 8.92 124.15 7.54
CA ALA A 63 8.06 124.99 8.37
C ALA A 63 8.78 125.59 9.60
N MET A 64 9.67 124.82 10.24
CA MET A 64 10.44 125.30 11.39
C MET A 64 11.49 126.35 10.99
N VAL A 65 12.13 126.19 9.82
CA VAL A 65 13.09 127.18 9.28
C VAL A 65 12.39 128.48 8.88
N ALA A 66 11.19 128.41 8.30
CA ALA A 66 10.39 129.59 7.98
C ALA A 66 9.91 130.34 9.24
N LEU A 67 9.56 129.61 10.30
CA LEU A 67 9.12 130.20 11.58
C LEU A 67 10.28 130.94 12.30
N LEU A 68 11.52 130.45 12.18
CA LEU A 68 12.70 131.09 12.77
C LEU A 68 13.10 132.40 12.08
N MET A 69 12.73 132.58 10.79
CA MET A 69 13.11 133.73 9.97
C MET A 69 12.12 134.91 10.03
N LEU A 70 10.87 134.68 10.43
CA LEU A 70 9.81 135.70 10.43
C LEU A 70 9.37 136.17 11.83
N GLY A 71 9.74 135.46 12.91
CA GLY A 71 9.40 135.82 14.29
C GLY A 71 10.63 136.15 15.14
N GLY A 72 10.97 137.42 15.25
CA GLY A 72 12.07 137.86 16.12
C GLY A 72 11.66 137.93 17.59
N ALA A 73 12.06 136.95 18.40
CA ALA A 73 12.45 137.11 19.82
C ALA A 73 12.89 135.78 20.47
N GLY A 74 14.15 135.70 20.91
CA GLY A 74 14.65 134.77 21.94
C GLY A 74 15.16 133.40 21.47
N ALA A 75 16.43 133.31 21.03
CA ALA A 75 17.07 132.04 20.67
C ALA A 75 17.42 131.17 21.90
N ASN A 76 16.83 129.97 21.99
CA ASN A 76 17.12 128.96 23.03
C ASN A 76 18.07 127.85 22.48
N PRO A 77 19.21 127.56 23.13
CA PRO A 77 20.23 126.60 22.65
C PRO A 77 19.79 125.13 22.45
N MET A 78 18.62 124.72 22.98
CA MET A 78 18.11 123.34 22.84
C MET A 78 17.60 122.98 21.44
N MET A 79 17.54 123.94 20.50
CA MET A 79 16.92 123.76 19.18
C MET A 79 17.83 123.09 18.11
N LEU A 80 19.13 122.88 18.39
CA LEU A 80 20.12 122.36 17.43
C LEU A 80 20.38 120.83 17.50
N LEU A 81 19.87 120.12 18.51
CA LEU A 81 20.14 118.67 18.67
C LEU A 81 19.23 117.77 17.81
N PHE A 82 18.03 118.27 17.48
CA PHE A 82 16.96 117.50 16.83
C PHE A 82 17.26 117.01 15.39
N PRO A 83 18.00 117.76 14.53
CA PRO A 83 18.29 117.32 13.17
C PRO A 83 19.24 116.10 13.09
N LEU A 84 20.10 115.90 14.09
CA LEU A 84 21.17 114.90 14.03
C LEU A 84 20.68 113.47 14.30
N MET A 85 19.75 113.28 15.25
CA MET A 85 19.15 111.97 15.55
C MET A 85 18.28 111.43 14.41
N MET A 86 17.70 112.34 13.64
CA MET A 86 16.74 112.01 12.59
C MET A 86 17.41 111.36 11.36
N GLY A 87 18.69 111.67 11.11
CA GLY A 87 19.46 111.12 9.99
C GLY A 87 19.84 109.63 10.12
N MET A 88 20.09 109.12 11.33
CA MET A 88 20.42 107.69 11.52
C MET A 88 19.22 106.76 11.33
N SER A 89 17.98 107.26 11.48
CA SER A 89 16.76 106.45 11.36
C SER A 89 16.43 106.02 9.92
N LEU A 90 17.01 106.65 8.90
CA LEU A 90 16.67 106.40 7.48
C LEU A 90 17.32 105.13 6.90
N LEU A 91 18.45 104.68 7.45
CA LEU A 91 19.22 103.55 6.91
C LEU A 91 18.64 102.17 7.28
N MET A 92 17.84 102.04 8.35
CA MET A 92 17.29 100.76 8.84
C MET A 92 16.06 100.24 8.05
N VAL A 93 15.51 101.02 7.12
CA VAL A 93 14.21 100.74 6.47
C VAL A 93 14.30 99.85 5.21
N PHE A 94 15.50 99.63 4.65
CA PHE A 94 15.70 99.06 3.30
C PHE A 94 16.07 97.54 3.21
N SER A 95 15.89 96.73 4.26
CA SER A 95 16.11 95.26 4.19
C SER A 95 14.82 94.47 3.86
N PRO A 96 14.80 93.52 2.89
CA PRO A 96 13.59 92.75 2.54
C PRO A 96 13.38 91.49 3.41
N GLN A 97 12.12 91.13 3.71
CA GLN A 97 11.69 89.90 4.41
C GLN A 97 11.01 88.90 3.46
N GLN A 98 11.31 87.59 3.63
CA GLN A 98 10.63 86.45 2.99
C GLN A 98 9.21 86.28 3.57
N GLY A 99 8.19 86.13 2.71
CA GLY A 99 6.81 85.79 3.10
C GLY A 99 6.36 84.46 2.45
N GLU A 100 5.59 83.66 3.18
CA GLU A 100 5.05 82.34 2.77
C GLU A 100 4.08 82.43 1.57
N ASP A 101 4.17 81.48 0.64
CA ASP A 101 3.42 81.43 -0.62
C ASP A 101 2.00 80.84 -0.42
N ALA A 102 0.97 81.69 -0.46
CA ALA A 102 -0.42 81.32 -0.16
C ALA A 102 -0.99 80.23 -1.09
N ASP A 103 -0.47 80.10 -2.31
CA ASP A 103 -0.92 79.08 -3.28
C ASP A 103 -0.41 77.67 -2.95
N GLU A 104 0.67 77.54 -2.19
CA GLU A 104 1.17 76.25 -1.69
C GLU A 104 0.29 75.72 -0.56
N THR A 105 -0.10 76.59 0.38
CA THR A 105 -1.02 76.27 1.48
C THR A 105 -2.39 75.81 0.96
N ARG A 106 -2.94 76.48 -0.06
CA ARG A 106 -4.20 76.06 -0.70
C ARG A 106 -4.09 74.67 -1.36
N ARG A 107 -3.00 74.41 -2.08
CA ARG A 107 -2.75 73.09 -2.71
C ARG A 107 -2.54 71.97 -1.70
N ALA A 108 -1.93 72.25 -0.55
CA ALA A 108 -1.80 71.28 0.53
C ALA A 108 -3.17 70.92 1.13
N TYR A 109 -4.01 71.92 1.41
CA TYR A 109 -5.34 71.70 1.97
C TYR A 109 -6.28 70.94 1.01
N LEU A 110 -6.28 71.26 -0.29
CA LEU A 110 -7.06 70.50 -1.28
C LEU A 110 -6.60 69.04 -1.41
N ARG A 111 -5.29 68.76 -1.26
CA ARG A 111 -4.76 67.38 -1.22
C ARG A 111 -5.25 66.64 0.03
N HIS A 112 -5.29 67.31 1.19
CA HIS A 112 -5.87 66.76 2.41
C HIS A 112 -7.37 66.40 2.24
N LEU A 113 -8.17 67.32 1.66
CA LEU A 113 -9.57 67.04 1.34
C LEU A 113 -9.73 65.85 0.37
N GLY A 114 -8.81 65.72 -0.60
CA GLY A 114 -8.74 64.56 -1.50
C GLY A 114 -8.50 63.24 -0.74
N ALA A 115 -7.54 63.22 0.17
CA ALA A 115 -7.24 62.05 1.01
C ALA A 115 -8.39 61.70 1.97
N LEU A 116 -9.03 62.72 2.57
CA LEU A 116 -10.22 62.58 3.41
C LEU A 116 -11.36 61.93 2.62
N ARG A 117 -11.63 62.42 1.39
CA ARG A 117 -12.65 61.86 0.50
C ARG A 117 -12.37 60.41 0.16
N GLU A 118 -11.14 60.05 -0.21
CA GLU A 118 -10.77 58.67 -0.54
C GLU A 118 -10.95 57.74 0.68
N LYS A 119 -10.61 58.21 1.88
CA LYS A 119 -10.84 57.45 3.12
C LYS A 119 -12.33 57.27 3.41
N ALA A 120 -13.15 58.30 3.22
CA ALA A 120 -14.60 58.23 3.39
C ALA A 120 -15.25 57.25 2.39
N LEU A 121 -14.83 57.28 1.12
CA LEU A 121 -15.32 56.34 0.11
C LEU A 121 -14.94 54.89 0.41
N ARG A 122 -13.72 54.63 0.87
CA ARG A 122 -13.31 53.29 1.34
C ARG A 122 -14.13 52.81 2.54
N ASN A 123 -14.45 53.70 3.48
CA ASN A 123 -15.33 53.38 4.60
C ASN A 123 -16.76 53.10 4.12
N ALA A 124 -17.28 53.86 3.15
CA ALA A 124 -18.58 53.64 2.53
C ALA A 124 -18.66 52.27 1.82
N GLU A 125 -17.62 51.87 1.09
CA GLU A 125 -17.54 50.54 0.45
C GLU A 125 -17.55 49.40 1.48
N ARG A 126 -16.82 49.54 2.59
CA ARG A 126 -16.82 48.56 3.70
C ARG A 126 -18.15 48.52 4.44
N GLN A 127 -18.77 49.67 4.69
CA GLN A 127 -20.12 49.76 5.26
C GLN A 127 -21.13 49.07 4.33
N ARG A 128 -21.06 49.32 3.02
CA ARG A 128 -21.89 48.65 2.02
C ARG A 128 -21.69 47.14 2.06
N ALA A 129 -20.46 46.65 2.02
CA ALA A 129 -20.19 45.21 2.08
C ALA A 129 -20.73 44.56 3.37
N HIS A 130 -20.63 45.24 4.51
CA HIS A 130 -21.21 44.78 5.78
C HIS A 130 -22.74 44.69 5.71
N GLU A 131 -23.41 45.75 5.28
CA GLU A 131 -24.88 45.79 5.23
C GLU A 131 -25.46 44.85 4.16
N PHE A 132 -24.84 44.71 3.00
CA PHE A 132 -25.27 43.76 1.97
C PHE A 132 -25.00 42.30 2.37
N HIS A 133 -24.00 42.04 3.23
CA HIS A 133 -23.86 40.73 3.85
C HIS A 133 -25.08 40.45 4.73
N ARG A 134 -25.41 41.35 5.67
CA ARG A 134 -26.56 41.16 6.58
C ARG A 134 -27.92 41.13 5.86
N HIS A 135 -28.09 41.99 4.86
CA HIS A 135 -29.33 42.23 4.11
C HIS A 135 -29.10 42.06 2.60
N PRO A 136 -28.93 40.80 2.13
CA PRO A 136 -28.67 40.52 0.71
C PRO A 136 -29.82 40.98 -0.18
N GLU A 137 -29.54 41.17 -1.46
CA GLU A 137 -30.58 41.50 -2.44
C GLU A 137 -31.55 40.32 -2.62
N PRO A 138 -32.88 40.55 -2.72
CA PRO A 138 -33.85 39.46 -2.87
C PRO A 138 -33.56 38.51 -4.05
N GLY A 139 -33.06 39.06 -5.16
CA GLY A 139 -32.66 38.29 -6.33
C GLY A 139 -31.41 37.42 -6.13
N GLU A 140 -30.66 37.61 -5.05
CA GLU A 140 -29.45 36.84 -4.71
C GLU A 140 -29.71 35.80 -3.60
N LEU A 141 -30.91 35.77 -3.00
CA LEU A 141 -31.24 34.86 -1.89
C LEU A 141 -31.04 33.37 -2.22
N TRP A 142 -31.18 33.00 -3.49
CA TRP A 142 -30.94 31.63 -3.95
C TRP A 142 -29.49 31.18 -3.72
N THR A 143 -28.52 32.10 -3.67
CA THR A 143 -27.12 31.79 -3.36
C THR A 143 -26.92 31.35 -1.91
N CYS A 144 -27.83 31.75 -1.00
CA CYS A 144 -27.77 31.38 0.41
C CYS A 144 -28.28 29.96 0.68
N VAL A 145 -29.16 29.41 -0.18
CA VAL A 145 -29.92 28.17 0.06
C VAL A 145 -29.01 26.92 0.15
N ASP A 146 -27.89 26.89 -0.58
CA ASP A 146 -26.90 25.80 -0.49
C ASP A 146 -25.66 26.17 0.39
N GLY A 147 -25.69 27.35 1.06
CA GLY A 147 -24.55 27.94 1.77
C GLY A 147 -24.57 27.78 3.30
N ARG A 148 -23.67 28.50 4.00
CA ARG A 148 -23.69 28.64 5.50
C ARG A 148 -24.88 29.45 6.01
N ARG A 149 -25.48 30.23 5.13
CA ARG A 149 -26.35 31.35 5.49
C ARG A 149 -27.83 31.03 5.48
N LEU A 150 -28.21 29.82 5.04
CA LEU A 150 -29.57 29.34 5.14
C LEU A 150 -29.92 29.07 6.61
N TRP A 151 -30.99 29.71 7.09
CA TRP A 151 -31.50 29.60 8.46
C TRP A 151 -30.48 29.94 9.54
N GLU A 152 -29.60 30.90 9.24
CA GLU A 152 -28.55 31.34 10.16
C GLU A 152 -29.09 32.12 11.37
N ARG A 153 -30.30 32.68 11.27
CA ARG A 153 -30.96 33.46 12.33
C ARG A 153 -31.88 32.59 13.16
N GLY A 154 -31.59 32.52 14.46
CA GLY A 154 -32.41 31.84 15.45
C GLY A 154 -33.49 32.78 16.02
N PRO A 155 -34.30 32.28 16.97
CA PRO A 155 -35.44 33.00 17.51
C PRO A 155 -35.12 34.05 18.57
N ASP A 156 -33.93 33.99 19.18
CA ASP A 156 -33.50 34.88 20.27
C ASP A 156 -32.45 35.91 19.83
N ASP A 157 -32.12 35.93 18.54
CA ASP A 157 -31.10 36.83 18.02
C ASP A 157 -31.62 38.26 17.85
N PRO A 158 -30.77 39.28 18.01
CA PRO A 158 -31.19 40.67 17.87
C PRO A 158 -31.68 41.04 16.45
N ASP A 159 -31.25 40.29 15.44
CA ASP A 159 -31.61 40.46 14.02
C ASP A 159 -32.77 39.53 13.56
N THR A 160 -33.45 38.89 14.51
CA THR A 160 -34.67 38.10 14.24
C THR A 160 -35.75 39.00 13.66
N LEU A 161 -36.42 38.56 12.58
CA LEU A 161 -37.44 39.31 11.85
C LEU A 161 -37.00 40.68 11.27
N GLU A 162 -35.69 40.95 11.21
CA GLU A 162 -35.15 42.13 10.55
C GLU A 162 -35.04 41.90 9.03
N VAL A 163 -35.83 42.61 8.22
CA VAL A 163 -35.92 42.40 6.77
C VAL A 163 -35.61 43.67 5.98
N ARG A 164 -35.04 43.51 4.79
CA ARG A 164 -34.83 44.60 3.84
C ARG A 164 -36.11 44.86 3.05
N ILE A 165 -36.49 46.12 2.90
CA ILE A 165 -37.68 46.55 2.15
C ILE A 165 -37.35 47.38 0.90
N GLY A 166 -36.08 47.75 0.72
CA GLY A 166 -35.62 48.55 -0.41
C GLY A 166 -34.19 49.04 -0.30
N ARG A 167 -33.81 49.94 -1.20
CA ARG A 167 -32.51 50.64 -1.21
C ARG A 167 -32.71 52.14 -1.07
N GLY A 168 -31.96 52.78 -0.16
CA GLY A 168 -32.07 54.20 0.13
C GLY A 168 -30.73 54.83 0.48
N ASP A 169 -30.76 56.10 0.85
CA ASP A 169 -29.56 56.84 1.26
C ASP A 169 -29.38 56.71 2.78
N THR A 170 -28.20 56.30 3.23
CA THR A 170 -27.87 56.17 4.67
C THR A 170 -26.68 57.07 5.01
N ALA A 171 -26.61 57.58 6.24
CA ALA A 171 -25.44 58.32 6.68
C ALA A 171 -24.19 57.42 6.73
N LEU A 172 -23.02 58.00 6.45
CA LEU A 172 -21.74 57.32 6.61
C LEU A 172 -21.51 56.99 8.09
N CYS A 173 -21.20 55.72 8.41
CA CYS A 173 -20.99 55.25 9.79
C CYS A 173 -19.79 55.91 10.51
N THR A 174 -18.92 56.57 9.73
CA THR A 174 -17.78 57.35 10.22
C THR A 174 -17.99 58.84 9.89
N PRO A 175 -18.76 59.58 10.70
CA PRO A 175 -19.16 60.94 10.36
C PRO A 175 -17.94 61.85 10.23
N VAL A 176 -18.00 62.76 9.26
CA VAL A 176 -16.95 63.77 9.06
C VAL A 176 -17.15 64.90 10.06
N GLN A 177 -16.28 64.97 11.06
CA GLN A 177 -16.21 66.07 12.02
C GLN A 177 -15.48 67.26 11.40
N VAL A 178 -16.17 68.39 11.34
CA VAL A 178 -15.61 69.66 10.91
C VAL A 178 -15.38 70.53 12.15
N PRO A 179 -14.13 70.90 12.46
CA PRO A 179 -13.83 71.80 13.59
C PRO A 179 -14.33 73.22 13.30
N ASP A 180 -14.73 73.93 14.36
CA ASP A 180 -15.22 75.31 14.29
C ASP A 180 -14.11 76.23 13.80
N SER A 181 -14.21 76.71 12.56
CA SER A 181 -13.12 77.38 11.85
C SER A 181 -13.13 78.92 12.03
N GLY A 182 -13.90 79.46 12.98
CA GLY A 182 -13.97 80.91 13.23
C GLY A 182 -14.94 81.65 12.30
N ALA A 183 -14.88 83.00 12.30
CA ALA A 183 -15.79 83.83 11.50
C ALA A 183 -15.59 83.61 9.99
N ALA A 184 -16.69 83.40 9.25
CA ALA A 184 -16.67 83.09 7.82
C ALA A 184 -15.95 84.15 6.95
N GLU A 185 -15.76 85.36 7.48
CA GLU A 185 -15.08 86.48 6.83
C GLU A 185 -13.54 86.33 6.80
N ASP A 186 -12.97 85.46 7.63
CA ASP A 186 -11.52 85.31 7.79
C ASP A 186 -10.95 84.03 7.12
N LEU A 187 -11.79 83.25 6.43
CA LEU A 187 -11.44 81.96 5.83
C LEU A 187 -11.16 82.06 4.33
N ASP A 188 -10.25 81.21 3.80
CA ASP A 188 -10.07 81.09 2.34
C ASP A 188 -11.37 80.53 1.70
N PRO A 189 -12.00 81.27 0.78
CA PRO A 189 -13.32 80.92 0.24
C PRO A 189 -13.30 79.65 -0.62
N VAL A 190 -12.17 79.34 -1.28
CA VAL A 190 -12.03 78.15 -2.12
C VAL A 190 -11.94 76.90 -1.25
N CYS A 191 -11.14 76.94 -0.19
CA CYS A 191 -11.01 75.88 0.79
C CYS A 191 -12.32 75.63 1.56
N ALA A 192 -13.01 76.69 1.99
CA ALA A 192 -14.29 76.59 2.71
C ALA A 192 -15.40 75.94 1.86
N VAL A 193 -15.56 76.37 0.60
CA VAL A 193 -16.56 75.79 -0.32
C VAL A 193 -16.21 74.34 -0.67
N SER A 194 -14.92 74.04 -0.87
CA SER A 194 -14.45 72.69 -1.19
C SER A 194 -14.66 71.72 -0.03
N LEU A 195 -14.43 72.15 1.21
CA LEU A 195 -14.73 71.37 2.41
C LEU A 195 -16.23 71.05 2.49
N ARG A 196 -17.10 72.07 2.37
CA ARG A 196 -18.56 71.89 2.42
C ARG A 196 -19.07 70.93 1.34
N ARG A 197 -18.58 71.08 0.10
CA ARG A 197 -18.91 70.16 -1.01
C ARG A 197 -18.41 68.75 -0.75
N THR A 198 -17.21 68.59 -0.18
CA THR A 198 -16.65 67.27 0.13
C THR A 198 -17.46 66.57 1.21
N VAL A 199 -17.77 67.26 2.31
CA VAL A 199 -18.61 66.74 3.40
C VAL A 199 -20.00 66.34 2.90
N GLN A 200 -20.63 67.17 2.06
CA GLN A 200 -21.92 66.84 1.44
C GLN A 200 -21.83 65.64 0.50
N ALA A 201 -20.73 65.47 -0.24
CA ALA A 201 -20.56 64.39 -1.20
C ALA A 201 -20.23 63.02 -0.58
N VAL A 202 -19.64 62.99 0.62
CA VAL A 202 -19.27 61.73 1.31
C VAL A 202 -20.03 61.48 2.60
N GLY A 203 -20.90 62.41 3.02
CA GLY A 203 -21.67 62.29 4.25
C GLY A 203 -22.79 61.24 4.18
N THR A 204 -23.23 60.88 2.98
CA THR A 204 -24.24 59.84 2.74
C THR A 204 -23.73 58.78 1.77
N CYS A 205 -24.14 57.54 2.03
CA CYS A 205 -23.90 56.36 1.23
C CYS A 205 -25.20 56.04 0.46
N PRO A 206 -25.24 56.23 -0.87
CA PRO A 206 -26.43 55.93 -1.64
C PRO A 206 -26.60 54.44 -1.92
N GLY A 207 -27.84 54.01 -2.13
CA GLY A 207 -28.20 52.64 -2.51
C GLY A 207 -27.95 51.60 -1.42
N MET A 208 -28.02 52.01 -0.16
CA MET A 208 -27.84 51.15 1.02
C MET A 208 -29.14 50.40 1.34
N PRO A 209 -29.07 49.17 1.86
CA PRO A 209 -30.24 48.43 2.33
C PRO A 209 -31.04 49.22 3.37
N VAL A 210 -32.34 49.39 3.13
CA VAL A 210 -33.29 49.91 4.12
C VAL A 210 -33.92 48.71 4.80
N ALA A 211 -33.54 48.46 6.06
CA ALA A 211 -34.05 47.37 6.86
C ALA A 211 -35.10 47.84 7.87
N VAL A 212 -36.09 46.98 8.14
CA VAL A 212 -37.14 47.20 9.12
C VAL A 212 -37.20 46.00 10.06
N GLN A 213 -37.36 46.29 11.35
CA GLN A 213 -37.64 45.28 12.36
C GLN A 213 -39.15 44.98 12.37
N LEU A 214 -39.58 43.89 11.74
CA LEU A 214 -41.00 43.55 11.64
C LEU A 214 -41.63 43.28 12.99
N GLN A 215 -40.87 42.78 13.97
CA GLN A 215 -41.39 42.52 15.31
C GLN A 215 -41.87 43.80 16.02
N ALA A 216 -41.38 44.98 15.59
CA ALA A 216 -41.81 46.26 16.13
C ALA A 216 -43.22 46.67 15.67
N PHE A 217 -43.74 46.06 14.61
CA PHE A 217 -45.02 46.43 13.98
C PHE A 217 -45.93 45.20 13.86
N ARG A 218 -47.06 45.22 14.57
CA ARG A 218 -48.07 44.17 14.44
C ARG A 218 -48.79 44.20 13.09
N TYR A 219 -48.95 45.40 12.51
CA TYR A 219 -49.63 45.61 11.24
C TYR A 219 -48.68 46.29 10.25
N LEU A 220 -48.49 45.68 9.07
CA LEU A 220 -47.72 46.23 7.97
C LEU A 220 -48.62 46.38 6.74
N GLY A 221 -48.94 47.61 6.36
CA GLY A 221 -49.72 47.91 5.15
C GLY A 221 -48.81 48.17 3.97
N LEU A 222 -49.00 47.45 2.86
CA LEU A 222 -48.27 47.62 1.62
C LEU A 222 -49.23 48.05 0.51
N ALA A 223 -49.13 49.30 0.06
CA ALA A 223 -49.92 49.88 -1.02
C ALA A 223 -49.09 50.04 -2.31
N GLY A 224 -49.77 50.31 -3.43
CA GLY A 224 -49.13 50.53 -4.72
C GLY A 224 -49.03 49.28 -5.61
N THR A 225 -48.64 49.51 -6.86
CA THR A 225 -48.52 48.50 -7.93
C THR A 225 -47.44 47.45 -7.65
N GLY A 226 -46.39 47.82 -6.91
CA GLY A 226 -45.29 46.94 -6.50
C GLY A 226 -45.51 46.21 -5.16
N ALA A 227 -46.64 46.44 -4.47
CA ALA A 227 -46.88 45.88 -3.13
C ALA A 227 -46.73 44.35 -3.07
N GLY A 228 -47.22 43.64 -4.08
CA GLY A 228 -47.11 42.17 -4.14
C GLY A 228 -45.68 41.66 -4.34
N ASP A 229 -44.87 42.36 -5.14
CA ASP A 229 -43.45 42.01 -5.34
C ASP A 229 -42.64 42.27 -4.07
N LEU A 230 -42.91 43.39 -3.36
CA LEU A 230 -42.30 43.71 -2.08
C LEU A 230 -42.68 42.69 -1.00
N ALA A 231 -43.96 42.32 -0.91
CA ALA A 231 -44.42 41.31 0.04
C ALA A 231 -43.71 39.96 -0.19
N ARG A 232 -43.55 39.52 -1.45
CA ARG A 232 -42.79 38.30 -1.79
C ARG A 232 -41.31 38.43 -1.41
N ALA A 233 -40.70 39.60 -1.63
CA ALA A 233 -39.31 39.85 -1.24
C ALA A 233 -39.12 39.77 0.29
N ILE A 234 -40.06 40.31 1.08
CA ILE A 234 -40.07 40.20 2.54
C ILE A 234 -40.16 38.74 2.97
N VAL A 235 -41.14 38.01 2.45
CA VAL A 235 -41.35 36.59 2.80
C VAL A 235 -40.14 35.74 2.41
N ALA A 236 -39.58 35.93 1.22
CA ALA A 236 -38.40 35.21 0.75
C ALA A 236 -37.20 35.42 1.68
N GLN A 237 -36.97 36.64 2.15
CA GLN A 237 -35.90 36.93 3.11
C GLN A 237 -36.16 36.23 4.45
N LEU A 238 -37.40 36.26 4.96
CA LEU A 238 -37.76 35.61 6.21
C LEU A 238 -37.49 34.10 6.19
N VAL A 239 -37.95 33.41 5.14
CA VAL A 239 -37.87 31.94 5.03
C VAL A 239 -36.47 31.43 4.68
N VAL A 240 -35.60 32.31 4.15
CA VAL A 240 -34.17 32.01 3.91
C VAL A 240 -33.34 32.31 5.15
N ALA A 241 -33.62 33.39 5.87
CA ALA A 241 -32.84 33.78 7.05
C ALA A 241 -33.19 32.94 8.29
N HIS A 242 -34.43 32.48 8.43
CA HIS A 242 -34.94 31.79 9.63
C HIS A 242 -35.46 30.39 9.29
N GLY A 243 -35.25 29.43 10.20
CA GLY A 243 -35.81 28.08 10.07
C GLY A 243 -37.32 28.00 10.37
N PRO A 244 -37.97 26.88 10.03
CA PRO A 244 -39.41 26.66 10.24
C PRO A 244 -39.84 26.65 11.72
N GLU A 245 -38.92 26.42 12.65
CA GLU A 245 -39.13 26.54 14.10
C GLU A 245 -39.17 28.00 14.59
N THR A 246 -38.61 28.93 13.80
CA THR A 246 -38.53 30.34 14.16
C THR A 246 -39.65 31.14 13.50
N VAL A 247 -39.89 30.93 12.21
CA VAL A 247 -40.92 31.64 11.43
C VAL A 247 -41.88 30.66 10.76
N ALA A 248 -43.17 30.94 10.80
CA ALA A 248 -44.17 30.36 9.91
C ALA A 248 -44.89 31.47 9.14
N VAL A 249 -45.29 31.16 7.90
CA VAL A 249 -45.97 32.11 7.02
C VAL A 249 -47.22 31.47 6.46
N GLU A 250 -48.34 32.15 6.63
CA GLU A 250 -49.65 31.76 6.11
C GLU A 250 -50.24 32.92 5.30
N ALA A 251 -51.13 32.60 4.36
CA ALA A 251 -51.73 33.60 3.48
C ALA A 251 -53.24 33.41 3.32
N VAL A 252 -53.96 34.53 3.31
CA VAL A 252 -55.38 34.63 2.98
C VAL A 252 -55.49 35.48 1.71
N GLY A 253 -55.91 34.85 0.61
CA GLY A 253 -55.99 35.47 -0.71
C GLY A 253 -55.42 34.58 -1.82
N SER A 254 -55.41 35.07 -3.05
CA SER A 254 -54.87 34.36 -4.22
C SER A 254 -53.42 34.77 -4.50
N GLY A 255 -52.61 33.90 -5.13
CA GLY A 255 -51.24 34.23 -5.57
C GLY A 255 -50.12 33.74 -4.63
N TRP A 256 -50.47 33.06 -3.55
CA TRP A 256 -49.55 32.54 -2.53
C TRP A 256 -49.43 31.00 -2.52
N ASP A 257 -49.93 30.32 -3.56
CA ASP A 257 -49.88 28.85 -3.72
C ASP A 257 -48.48 28.25 -3.60
N TRP A 258 -47.44 29.06 -3.78
CA TRP A 258 -46.06 28.63 -3.67
C TRP A 258 -45.64 28.38 -2.21
N LEU A 259 -46.30 29.00 -1.23
CA LEU A 259 -45.99 28.85 0.20
C LEU A 259 -46.09 27.40 0.67
N LYS A 260 -46.98 26.59 0.10
CA LYS A 260 -47.16 25.17 0.46
C LYS A 260 -45.89 24.33 0.29
N TRP A 261 -44.97 24.76 -0.59
CA TRP A 261 -43.70 24.08 -0.83
C TRP A 261 -42.66 24.39 0.25
N LEU A 262 -42.87 25.42 1.05
CA LEU A 262 -41.93 25.81 2.10
C LEU A 262 -41.97 24.80 3.27
N PRO A 263 -40.83 24.51 3.89
CA PRO A 263 -40.78 23.81 5.18
C PRO A 263 -41.58 24.55 6.26
N HIS A 264 -41.64 25.88 6.19
CA HIS A 264 -42.31 26.79 7.12
C HIS A 264 -43.84 26.66 7.16
N SER A 265 -44.43 25.93 6.21
CA SER A 265 -45.88 25.66 6.18
C SER A 265 -46.24 24.23 6.63
N ARG A 266 -45.28 23.43 7.11
CA ARG A 266 -45.52 22.02 7.48
C ARG A 266 -46.11 21.88 8.89
N HIS A 267 -45.57 22.63 9.84
CA HIS A 267 -45.98 22.66 11.25
C HIS A 267 -46.01 24.12 11.75
N PRO A 268 -46.88 24.99 11.19
CA PRO A 268 -46.91 26.40 11.53
C PRO A 268 -47.16 26.68 13.02
N GLU A 269 -47.80 25.73 13.72
CA GLU A 269 -48.07 25.77 15.16
C GLU A 269 -46.80 25.66 16.03
N GLN A 270 -45.70 25.14 15.48
CA GLN A 270 -44.43 24.98 16.21
C GLN A 270 -43.53 26.22 16.09
N ALA A 271 -43.84 27.15 15.18
CA ALA A 271 -43.02 28.33 14.96
C ALA A 271 -43.22 29.37 16.06
N ARG A 272 -42.12 29.97 16.53
CA ARG A 272 -42.17 31.05 17.53
C ARG A 272 -42.85 32.32 17.02
N HIS A 273 -42.62 32.66 15.76
CA HIS A 273 -43.20 33.83 15.11
C HIS A 273 -44.06 33.43 13.92
N ARG A 274 -45.32 33.86 13.92
CA ARG A 274 -46.26 33.56 12.82
C ARG A 274 -46.62 34.84 12.08
N ILE A 275 -46.45 34.81 10.77
CA ILE A 275 -46.68 35.93 9.86
C ILE A 275 -47.89 35.61 9.00
N LEU A 276 -48.90 36.48 9.03
CA LEU A 276 -50.09 36.36 8.19
C LEU A 276 -50.02 37.35 7.04
N LEU A 277 -50.21 36.87 5.82
CA LEU A 277 -50.38 37.69 4.62
C LEU A 277 -51.86 37.78 4.29
N VAL A 278 -52.37 38.99 4.11
CA VAL A 278 -53.74 39.24 3.67
C VAL A 278 -53.66 39.98 2.36
N ASP A 279 -54.01 39.33 1.26
CA ASP A 279 -53.81 39.87 -0.09
C ASP A 279 -55.13 40.26 -0.74
N HIS A 280 -55.25 41.56 -1.08
CA HIS A 280 -56.38 42.17 -1.78
C HIS A 280 -57.77 41.83 -1.19
N THR A 281 -57.82 41.47 0.09
CA THR A 281 -59.05 41.11 0.80
C THR A 281 -59.58 42.34 1.51
N THR A 282 -60.83 42.71 1.27
CA THR A 282 -61.43 43.90 1.91
C THR A 282 -61.81 43.57 3.35
N THR A 283 -61.05 44.08 4.33
CA THR A 283 -61.31 43.82 5.75
C THR A 283 -62.26 44.85 6.37
N THR A 284 -63.29 44.39 7.09
CA THR A 284 -64.30 45.21 7.77
C THR A 284 -64.00 45.45 9.25
N GLY A 285 -62.98 44.82 9.83
CA GLY A 285 -62.59 44.98 11.23
C GLY A 285 -63.21 43.94 12.17
N THR A 286 -63.87 42.92 11.61
CA THR A 286 -64.54 41.83 12.35
C THR A 286 -63.88 40.48 12.11
N GLU A 287 -62.80 40.45 11.33
CA GLU A 287 -62.05 39.24 11.00
C GLU A 287 -61.38 38.64 12.25
N PRO A 288 -61.47 37.32 12.47
CA PRO A 288 -61.03 36.69 13.72
C PRO A 288 -59.52 36.77 13.95
N TYR A 289 -58.72 36.93 12.90
CA TYR A 289 -57.27 37.00 12.98
C TYR A 289 -56.72 38.38 13.37
N LEU A 290 -57.53 39.45 13.35
CA LEU A 290 -57.07 40.81 13.64
C LEU A 290 -56.50 40.93 15.07
N ASP A 291 -57.27 40.49 16.06
CA ASP A 291 -56.94 40.59 17.49
C ASP A 291 -56.32 39.30 18.06
N ASP A 292 -56.11 38.27 17.23
CA ASP A 292 -55.51 37.00 17.67
C ASP A 292 -54.02 37.21 18.00
N PRO A 293 -53.57 36.96 19.24
CA PRO A 293 -52.17 37.15 19.63
C PRO A 293 -51.22 36.12 19.00
N VAL A 294 -51.72 35.07 18.34
CA VAL A 294 -50.92 34.07 17.64
C VAL A 294 -50.09 34.70 16.51
N TRP A 295 -50.62 35.75 15.85
CA TRP A 295 -49.92 36.44 14.77
C TRP A 295 -48.96 37.49 15.33
N THR A 296 -47.68 37.34 15.02
CA THR A 296 -46.64 38.32 15.37
C THR A 296 -46.77 39.57 14.50
N THR A 297 -46.96 39.38 13.19
CA THR A 297 -47.12 40.47 12.22
C THR A 297 -48.14 40.05 11.15
N ILE A 298 -49.06 40.97 10.82
CA ILE A 298 -50.03 40.84 9.74
C ILE A 298 -49.64 41.82 8.63
N ILE A 299 -49.40 41.31 7.42
CA ILE A 299 -49.03 42.09 6.25
C ILE A 299 -50.24 42.19 5.32
N ASP A 300 -50.78 43.40 5.19
CA ASP A 300 -51.89 43.74 4.29
C ASP A 300 -51.35 44.17 2.92
N VAL A 301 -51.48 43.30 1.92
CA VAL A 301 -50.96 43.49 0.56
C VAL A 301 -52.04 44.12 -0.32
N GLY A 302 -51.70 45.24 -0.96
CA GLY A 302 -52.66 46.09 -1.63
C GLY A 302 -53.51 46.90 -0.65
N SER A 303 -52.90 47.29 0.47
CA SER A 303 -53.52 48.02 1.56
C SER A 303 -54.19 49.31 1.09
N ARG A 304 -55.33 49.64 1.68
CA ARG A 304 -56.09 50.86 1.40
C ARG A 304 -56.42 51.54 2.72
N ALA A 305 -56.22 52.85 2.81
CA ALA A 305 -56.54 53.63 4.01
C ALA A 305 -58.02 53.50 4.47
N THR A 306 -58.92 52.99 3.62
CA THR A 306 -60.33 52.76 3.94
C THR A 306 -60.64 51.38 4.53
N THR A 307 -59.72 50.42 4.50
CA THR A 307 -59.91 49.08 5.08
C THR A 307 -59.47 49.08 6.55
N ALA A 308 -60.04 48.16 7.35
CA ALA A 308 -59.67 48.04 8.75
C ALA A 308 -58.16 47.79 8.97
N LEU A 309 -57.55 46.90 8.18
CA LEU A 309 -56.10 46.65 8.23
C LEU A 309 -55.28 47.88 7.80
N GLY A 310 -55.69 48.59 6.74
CA GLY A 310 -54.99 49.79 6.29
C GLY A 310 -55.01 50.91 7.33
N MET A 311 -56.15 51.12 8.01
CA MET A 311 -56.23 52.08 9.13
C MET A 311 -55.33 51.67 10.31
N ARG A 312 -55.30 50.38 10.66
CA ARG A 312 -54.41 49.87 11.73
C ARG A 312 -52.94 50.01 11.37
N ALA A 313 -52.56 49.77 10.12
CA ALA A 313 -51.20 49.97 9.64
C ALA A 313 -50.77 51.44 9.72
N GLU A 314 -51.64 52.40 9.39
CA GLU A 314 -51.33 53.84 9.49
C GLU A 314 -51.28 54.35 10.94
N GLN A 315 -52.13 53.82 11.83
CA GLN A 315 -52.28 54.34 13.20
C GLN A 315 -51.41 53.64 14.24
N GLU A 316 -51.19 52.33 14.08
CA GLU A 316 -50.59 51.45 15.10
C GLU A 316 -49.44 50.60 14.54
N GLY A 317 -49.12 50.74 13.25
CA GLY A 317 -48.19 49.88 12.53
C GLY A 317 -47.24 50.65 11.62
N LEU A 318 -46.93 50.04 10.47
CA LEU A 318 -46.14 50.66 9.41
C LEU A 318 -46.93 50.61 8.10
N ALA A 319 -47.17 51.76 7.48
CA ALA A 319 -47.82 51.87 6.18
C ALA A 319 -46.80 52.32 5.12
N LEU A 320 -46.62 51.51 4.07
CA LEU A 320 -45.69 51.72 2.98
C LEU A 320 -46.41 51.75 1.64
N SER A 321 -45.96 52.57 0.71
CA SER A 321 -46.35 52.52 -0.70
C SER A 321 -45.15 52.17 -1.58
N ALA A 322 -45.37 51.27 -2.54
CA ALA A 322 -44.37 50.79 -3.50
C ALA A 322 -44.88 51.00 -4.94
N ASP A 323 -44.64 52.19 -5.49
CA ASP A 323 -44.97 52.59 -6.87
C ASP A 323 -43.70 53.03 -7.62
N GLY A 324 -42.69 52.17 -7.61
CA GLY A 324 -41.32 52.47 -8.06
C GLY A 324 -40.48 53.09 -6.95
N ASP A 325 -40.96 54.17 -6.33
CA ASP A 325 -40.37 54.71 -5.11
C ASP A 325 -40.96 54.01 -3.87
N LEU A 326 -40.12 53.71 -2.88
CA LEU A 326 -40.50 53.24 -1.56
C LEU A 326 -40.78 54.44 -0.65
N VAL A 327 -42.00 54.51 -0.13
CA VAL A 327 -42.49 55.64 0.63
C VAL A 327 -43.14 55.16 1.92
N ALA A 328 -42.79 55.79 3.05
CA ALA A 328 -43.43 55.56 4.34
C ALA A 328 -44.48 56.64 4.66
N HIS A 329 -45.65 56.21 5.12
CA HIS A 329 -46.72 57.08 5.57
C HIS A 329 -46.65 57.20 7.09
N THR A 330 -46.23 58.36 7.58
CA THR A 330 -46.10 58.63 9.02
C THR A 330 -47.04 59.76 9.45
N ALA A 331 -47.25 59.92 10.77
CA ALA A 331 -48.01 61.04 11.31
C ALA A 331 -47.39 62.43 10.98
N ALA A 332 -46.07 62.48 10.70
CA ALA A 332 -45.38 63.71 10.29
C ALA A 332 -45.51 64.02 8.79
N GLY A 333 -46.11 63.11 8.02
CA GLY A 333 -46.26 63.21 6.57
C GLY A 333 -45.62 62.03 5.83
N VAL A 334 -45.57 62.18 4.51
CA VAL A 334 -45.06 61.17 3.58
C VAL A 334 -43.55 61.33 3.44
N GLU A 335 -42.79 60.27 3.75
CA GLU A 335 -41.32 60.25 3.68
C GLU A 335 -40.84 59.27 2.60
N LYS A 336 -40.00 59.74 1.68
CA LYS A 336 -39.39 58.88 0.65
C LYS A 336 -38.17 58.18 1.24
N LEU A 337 -38.21 56.85 1.28
CA LEU A 337 -37.12 56.02 1.79
C LEU A 337 -36.14 55.60 0.69
N GLY A 338 -36.61 55.41 -0.55
CA GLY A 338 -35.73 54.99 -1.65
C GLY A 338 -36.47 54.26 -2.77
N GLU A 339 -35.89 53.18 -3.27
CA GLU A 339 -36.47 52.26 -4.27
C GLU A 339 -36.92 50.97 -3.57
N ALA A 340 -38.13 50.49 -3.87
CA ALA A 340 -38.69 49.31 -3.22
C ALA A 340 -38.05 48.02 -3.76
N ASP A 341 -37.78 47.07 -2.86
CA ASP A 341 -37.38 45.73 -3.28
C ASP A 341 -38.56 44.97 -3.91
N GLY A 342 -38.27 44.04 -4.81
CA GLY A 342 -39.30 43.24 -5.47
C GLY A 342 -38.81 41.82 -5.81
N LEU A 343 -39.73 40.86 -5.74
CA LEU A 343 -39.51 39.48 -6.16
C LEU A 343 -40.71 38.97 -6.96
N ARG A 344 -40.46 38.46 -8.16
CA ARG A 344 -41.53 37.99 -9.05
C ARG A 344 -42.11 36.66 -8.54
N PRO A 345 -43.38 36.33 -8.88
CA PRO A 345 -44.01 35.09 -8.46
C PRO A 345 -43.24 33.81 -8.86
N GLU A 346 -42.63 33.81 -10.05
CA GLU A 346 -41.86 32.66 -10.56
C GLU A 346 -40.58 32.43 -9.74
N GLU A 347 -39.93 33.50 -9.29
CA GLU A 347 -38.71 33.46 -8.47
C GLU A 347 -39.03 32.94 -7.07
N ALA A 348 -40.15 33.40 -6.48
CA ALA A 348 -40.64 32.90 -5.20
C ALA A 348 -40.98 31.40 -5.25
N LEU A 349 -41.64 30.94 -6.33
CA LEU A 349 -41.94 29.52 -6.52
C LEU A 349 -40.67 28.66 -6.65
N LEU A 350 -39.69 29.13 -7.41
CA LEU A 350 -38.42 28.43 -7.58
C LEU A 350 -37.67 28.34 -6.24
N LEU A 351 -37.61 29.44 -5.49
CA LEU A 351 -37.00 29.48 -4.16
C LEU A 351 -37.67 28.47 -3.22
N ALA A 352 -39.00 28.48 -3.15
CA ALA A 352 -39.75 27.61 -2.25
C ALA A 352 -39.57 26.12 -2.57
N ARG A 353 -39.60 25.75 -3.85
CA ARG A 353 -39.31 24.37 -4.28
C ARG A 353 -37.88 23.95 -3.98
N THR A 354 -36.93 24.88 -4.06
CA THR A 354 -35.54 24.61 -3.69
C THR A 354 -35.41 24.41 -2.18
N LEU A 355 -36.17 25.16 -1.38
CA LEU A 355 -36.22 25.05 0.07
C LEU A 355 -36.91 23.77 0.56
N THR A 356 -37.82 23.16 -0.21
CA THR A 356 -38.59 21.97 0.18
C THR A 356 -37.71 20.78 0.63
N ARG A 357 -36.50 20.66 0.09
CA ARG A 357 -35.56 19.57 0.43
C ARG A 357 -34.89 19.74 1.80
N TYR A 358 -34.97 20.92 2.41
CA TYR A 358 -34.35 21.19 3.69
C TYR A 358 -35.34 21.05 4.84
N ARG A 359 -34.87 20.53 5.97
CA ARG A 359 -35.67 20.40 7.19
C ARG A 359 -34.79 20.65 8.40
N ARG A 360 -35.39 20.96 9.55
CA ARG A 360 -34.70 20.77 10.84
C ARG A 360 -34.68 19.28 11.18
N PRO A 361 -33.67 18.80 11.93
CA PRO A 361 -33.69 17.46 12.49
C PRO A 361 -34.98 17.24 13.28
N ALA A 362 -35.66 16.11 13.03
CA ALA A 362 -36.88 15.76 13.76
C ALA A 362 -36.53 15.48 15.23
N GLY A 363 -37.09 16.27 16.16
CA GLY A 363 -37.04 15.97 17.58
C GLY A 363 -35.74 16.35 18.30
N ALA A 364 -35.62 17.64 18.62
CA ALA A 364 -35.20 18.07 19.96
C ALA A 364 -36.28 17.79 21.03
N THR A 365 -37.16 16.82 20.78
CA THR A 365 -38.17 16.32 21.70
C THR A 365 -37.77 14.92 22.13
N ALA A 366 -37.44 14.84 23.41
CA ALA A 366 -37.06 13.65 24.13
C ALA A 366 -38.06 12.51 23.90
N GLU A 367 -37.60 11.38 23.34
CA GLU A 367 -37.82 10.01 23.84
C GLU A 367 -37.35 8.90 22.86
N GLY A 368 -37.07 9.21 21.58
CA GLY A 368 -36.61 8.22 20.57
C GLY A 368 -35.13 8.28 20.13
N GLY A 369 -34.37 9.32 20.49
CA GLY A 369 -33.08 9.65 19.86
C GLY A 369 -31.84 8.93 20.39
N ARG A 370 -31.79 7.58 20.38
CA ARG A 370 -30.54 6.84 20.70
C ARG A 370 -30.04 5.93 19.58
N ASP A 371 -30.87 5.67 18.58
CA ASP A 371 -30.51 4.79 17.47
C ASP A 371 -29.63 5.51 16.43
N LEU A 372 -28.60 4.80 15.93
CA LEU A 372 -27.60 5.37 15.05
C LEU A 372 -28.19 5.77 13.69
N LEU A 373 -29.15 5.00 13.14
CA LEU A 373 -29.77 5.30 11.84
C LEU A 373 -30.44 6.69 11.86
N SER A 374 -31.14 6.98 12.95
CA SER A 374 -31.75 8.30 13.18
C SER A 374 -30.69 9.40 13.22
N LEU A 375 -29.54 9.18 13.89
CA LEU A 375 -28.46 10.16 13.97
C LEU A 375 -27.76 10.44 12.64
N ILE A 376 -27.75 9.48 11.71
CA ILE A 376 -27.22 9.68 10.35
C ILE A 376 -28.27 10.24 9.37
N GLY A 377 -29.49 10.52 9.83
CA GLY A 377 -30.59 11.07 9.04
C GLY A 377 -31.30 10.03 8.17
N VAL A 378 -31.29 8.76 8.60
CA VAL A 378 -31.87 7.63 7.87
C VAL A 378 -33.03 7.04 8.67
N ALA A 379 -34.20 6.97 8.05
CA ALA A 379 -35.44 6.58 8.73
C ALA A 379 -35.51 5.09 9.10
N ASP A 380 -34.89 4.23 8.29
CA ASP A 380 -34.83 2.76 8.46
C ASP A 380 -33.68 2.21 7.59
N ILE A 381 -33.19 1.01 7.89
CA ILE A 381 -32.14 0.33 7.13
C ILE A 381 -32.51 0.16 5.65
N GLU A 382 -33.79 -0.03 5.33
CA GLU A 382 -34.27 -0.17 3.95
C GLU A 382 -34.10 1.11 3.13
N ALA A 383 -33.94 2.26 3.79
CA ALA A 383 -33.62 3.52 3.13
C ALA A 383 -32.13 3.62 2.73
N LEU A 384 -31.27 2.69 3.16
CA LEU A 384 -29.90 2.53 2.66
C LEU A 384 -29.92 1.69 1.38
N THR A 385 -30.10 2.37 0.24
CA THR A 385 -30.14 1.79 -1.10
C THR A 385 -28.95 2.27 -1.91
N PRO A 386 -28.64 1.63 -3.05
CA PRO A 386 -27.57 2.11 -3.92
C PRO A 386 -27.74 3.53 -4.44
N ASP A 387 -28.96 4.09 -4.46
CA ASP A 387 -29.21 5.47 -4.91
C ASP A 387 -29.14 6.50 -3.77
N THR A 388 -29.35 6.07 -2.52
CA THR A 388 -29.38 6.95 -1.34
C THR A 388 -28.07 6.92 -0.56
N MET A 389 -27.35 5.80 -0.59
CA MET A 389 -26.03 5.72 0.03
C MET A 389 -25.01 6.56 -0.76
N TRP A 390 -24.11 7.21 -0.02
CA TRP A 390 -22.93 7.90 -0.56
C TRP A 390 -23.23 8.88 -1.71
N PRO A 391 -23.90 10.01 -1.42
CA PRO A 391 -24.28 11.01 -2.43
C PRO A 391 -23.10 11.82 -3.00
N GLY A 392 -21.84 11.46 -2.68
CA GLY A 392 -20.65 12.25 -2.98
C GLY A 392 -20.49 13.42 -2.00
N ARG A 393 -19.67 13.20 -0.97
CA ARG A 393 -19.38 14.15 0.12
C ARG A 393 -17.99 14.78 -0.02
N GLU A 394 -17.25 14.48 -1.07
CA GLU A 394 -15.94 15.06 -1.34
C GLU A 394 -15.98 16.60 -1.35
N LEU A 395 -15.01 17.22 -0.66
CA LEU A 395 -14.95 18.68 -0.42
C LEU A 395 -16.18 19.29 0.28
N SER A 396 -17.19 18.51 0.65
CA SER A 396 -18.33 18.97 1.45
C SER A 396 -17.95 19.09 2.93
N ARG A 397 -18.73 19.86 3.70
CA ARG A 397 -18.56 19.92 5.16
C ARG A 397 -18.81 18.60 5.87
N GLN A 398 -19.67 17.76 5.30
CA GLN A 398 -20.04 16.47 5.87
C GLN A 398 -18.99 15.38 5.60
N ARG A 399 -17.90 15.71 4.88
CA ARG A 399 -16.77 14.80 4.66
C ARG A 399 -16.14 14.41 5.99
N LEU A 400 -16.04 13.11 6.25
CA LEU A 400 -15.49 12.51 7.47
C LEU A 400 -16.11 13.05 8.77
N VAL A 401 -17.37 13.49 8.70
CA VAL A 401 -18.15 13.91 9.87
C VAL A 401 -19.24 12.89 10.11
N VAL A 402 -19.22 12.28 11.29
CA VAL A 402 -20.16 11.22 11.64
C VAL A 402 -20.65 11.33 13.08
N PRO A 403 -21.92 11.01 13.35
CA PRO A 403 -22.40 10.91 14.72
C PRO A 403 -21.80 9.71 15.43
N ILE A 404 -21.49 9.88 16.71
CA ILE A 404 -21.02 8.80 17.60
C ILE A 404 -21.98 8.55 18.77
N GLY A 405 -22.93 9.44 19.02
CA GLY A 405 -23.88 9.34 20.13
C GLY A 405 -24.68 10.63 20.33
N THR A 406 -25.25 10.82 21.52
CA THR A 406 -26.03 12.02 21.89
C THR A 406 -25.61 12.62 23.22
N THR A 407 -25.87 13.91 23.42
CA THR A 407 -25.76 14.57 24.73
C THR A 407 -26.92 14.14 25.65
N GLU A 408 -26.90 14.60 26.91
CA GLU A 408 -28.01 14.40 27.85
C GLU A 408 -29.32 15.08 27.37
N GLN A 409 -29.21 16.09 26.51
CA GLN A 409 -30.33 16.83 25.92
C GLN A 409 -30.83 16.19 24.61
N GLY A 410 -30.26 15.05 24.19
CA GLY A 410 -30.60 14.36 22.94
C GLY A 410 -29.96 14.97 21.69
N VAL A 411 -29.04 15.93 21.84
CA VAL A 411 -28.35 16.54 20.69
C VAL A 411 -27.30 15.57 20.15
N PRO A 412 -27.25 15.29 18.83
CA PRO A 412 -26.22 14.45 18.23
C PRO A 412 -24.82 14.97 18.50
N VAL A 413 -23.92 14.10 18.97
CA VAL A 413 -22.50 14.40 19.10
C VAL A 413 -21.79 13.81 17.90
N ARG A 414 -21.21 14.69 17.07
CA ARG A 414 -20.49 14.33 15.85
C ARG A 414 -18.99 14.37 16.06
N LEU A 415 -18.29 13.40 15.50
CA LEU A 415 -16.84 13.39 15.38
C LEU A 415 -16.46 13.87 13.98
N ASP A 416 -15.69 14.95 13.91
CA ASP A 416 -15.18 15.52 12.66
C ASP A 416 -13.69 15.21 12.51
N LEU A 417 -13.35 14.22 11.70
CA LEU A 417 -11.98 13.77 11.50
C LEU A 417 -11.17 14.67 10.54
N LYS A 418 -11.77 15.72 9.98
CA LYS A 418 -11.05 16.62 9.08
C LYS A 418 -9.97 17.39 9.85
N GLU A 419 -8.98 17.87 9.12
CA GLU A 419 -8.00 18.80 9.67
C GLU A 419 -8.63 20.14 10.10
N SER A 420 -8.02 20.79 11.10
CA SER A 420 -8.49 22.07 11.63
C SER A 420 -8.56 23.17 10.57
N ALA A 421 -7.69 23.13 9.54
CA ALA A 421 -7.75 24.07 8.40
C ALA A 421 -9.04 23.94 7.57
N HIS A 422 -9.72 22.79 7.64
CA HIS A 422 -11.03 22.54 7.04
C HIS A 422 -12.18 22.59 8.06
N GLY A 423 -11.92 23.14 9.26
CA GLY A 423 -12.89 23.29 10.34
C GLY A 423 -13.21 22.00 11.10
N GLY A 424 -12.39 20.95 10.97
CA GLY A 424 -12.57 19.71 11.72
C GLY A 424 -11.78 19.65 13.02
N MET A 425 -11.97 18.57 13.78
CA MET A 425 -11.36 18.39 15.10
C MET A 425 -9.89 17.94 15.05
N GLY A 426 -9.34 17.79 13.83
CA GLY A 426 -8.00 17.29 13.56
C GLY A 426 -7.97 15.82 13.14
N PRO A 427 -6.94 15.40 12.38
CA PRO A 427 -6.94 14.10 11.70
C PRO A 427 -6.61 12.90 12.61
N HIS A 428 -6.08 13.13 13.80
CA HIS A 428 -5.67 12.07 14.71
C HIS A 428 -6.25 12.29 16.10
N GLY A 429 -6.57 11.20 16.80
CA GLY A 429 -7.12 11.27 18.14
C GLY A 429 -6.87 10.04 18.99
N LEU A 430 -7.26 10.19 20.26
CA LEU A 430 -7.01 9.22 21.33
C LEU A 430 -8.33 8.81 21.98
N CYS A 431 -8.58 7.52 22.16
CA CYS A 431 -9.74 6.98 22.87
C CYS A 431 -9.30 6.10 24.05
N ILE A 432 -9.56 6.54 25.28
CA ILE A 432 -9.26 5.77 26.49
C ILE A 432 -10.54 5.39 27.22
N GLY A 433 -10.64 4.13 27.61
CA GLY A 433 -11.80 3.63 28.36
C GLY A 433 -11.52 2.29 29.01
N ALA A 434 -11.82 2.17 30.30
CA ALA A 434 -11.66 0.93 31.06
C ALA A 434 -12.48 -0.23 30.47
N THR A 435 -12.14 -1.47 30.82
CA THR A 435 -12.93 -2.65 30.46
C THR A 435 -14.40 -2.45 30.89
N GLY A 436 -15.36 -2.71 29.98
CA GLY A 436 -16.78 -2.50 30.24
C GLY A 436 -17.28 -1.07 30.09
N SER A 437 -16.42 -0.09 29.78
CA SER A 437 -16.83 1.30 29.51
C SER A 437 -17.53 1.49 28.16
N GLY A 438 -17.48 0.50 27.27
CA GLY A 438 -18.04 0.58 25.91
C GLY A 438 -17.05 1.01 24.82
N LYS A 439 -15.73 0.98 25.08
CA LYS A 439 -14.69 1.34 24.09
C LYS A 439 -14.84 0.62 22.76
N SER A 440 -14.85 -0.71 22.75
CA SER A 440 -14.95 -1.51 21.52
C SER A 440 -16.24 -1.19 20.75
N GLU A 441 -17.34 -0.98 21.47
CA GLU A 441 -18.62 -0.64 20.87
C GLU A 441 -18.60 0.75 20.23
N LEU A 442 -18.00 1.75 20.88
CA LEU A 442 -17.81 3.08 20.30
C LEU A 442 -16.97 3.02 19.00
N LEU A 443 -15.92 2.20 18.97
CA LEU A 443 -15.10 2.01 17.77
C LEU A 443 -15.91 1.38 16.63
N ARG A 444 -16.76 0.38 16.92
CA ARG A 444 -17.71 -0.18 15.95
C ARG A 444 -18.70 0.86 15.45
N THR A 445 -19.32 1.62 16.35
CA THR A 445 -20.24 2.72 16.02
C THR A 445 -19.57 3.71 15.07
N LEU A 446 -18.33 4.13 15.36
CA LEU A 446 -17.58 5.01 14.46
C LEU A 446 -17.38 4.41 13.07
N VAL A 447 -16.95 3.14 12.98
CA VAL A 447 -16.74 2.44 11.71
C VAL A 447 -18.04 2.31 10.91
N VAL A 448 -19.14 1.93 11.57
CA VAL A 448 -20.47 1.79 10.95
C VAL A 448 -20.98 3.14 10.45
N SER A 449 -20.89 4.20 11.27
CA SER A 449 -21.32 5.53 10.85
C SER A 449 -20.54 6.02 9.63
N LEU A 450 -19.23 5.76 9.60
CA LEU A 450 -18.36 6.12 8.48
C LEU A 450 -18.73 5.34 7.22
N ALA A 451 -18.87 4.02 7.30
CA ALA A 451 -19.20 3.15 6.17
C ALA A 451 -20.61 3.41 5.62
N ALA A 452 -21.58 3.74 6.47
CA ALA A 452 -22.94 4.09 6.05
C ALA A 452 -22.99 5.41 5.28
N THR A 453 -22.05 6.34 5.52
CA THR A 453 -22.13 7.71 5.01
C THR A 453 -21.11 8.06 3.92
N HIS A 454 -20.02 7.31 3.77
CA HIS A 454 -18.95 7.53 2.80
C HIS A 454 -18.72 6.31 1.92
N SER A 455 -18.43 6.49 0.63
CA SER A 455 -18.09 5.39 -0.29
C SER A 455 -16.65 4.90 -0.13
N PRO A 456 -16.29 3.71 -0.63
CA PRO A 456 -14.89 3.24 -0.66
C PRO A 456 -13.93 4.15 -1.44
N ASP A 457 -14.44 4.93 -2.40
CA ASP A 457 -13.64 5.91 -3.13
C ASP A 457 -13.33 7.17 -2.28
N GLU A 458 -14.08 7.39 -1.20
CA GLU A 458 -13.90 8.50 -0.26
C GLU A 458 -13.17 8.07 1.01
N LEU A 459 -13.36 6.82 1.45
CA LEU A 459 -12.90 6.31 2.72
C LEU A 459 -12.46 4.84 2.64
N ASN A 460 -11.25 4.59 3.15
CA ASN A 460 -10.70 3.26 3.41
C ASN A 460 -10.38 3.09 4.90
N LEU A 461 -10.48 1.85 5.40
CA LEU A 461 -10.32 1.51 6.81
C LEU A 461 -9.19 0.49 7.01
N VAL A 462 -8.33 0.74 8.00
CA VAL A 462 -7.37 -0.23 8.54
C VAL A 462 -7.69 -0.42 10.02
N LEU A 463 -8.16 -1.62 10.36
CA LEU A 463 -8.67 -1.94 11.69
C LEU A 463 -7.70 -2.91 12.36
N VAL A 464 -7.10 -2.50 13.47
CA VAL A 464 -6.06 -3.27 14.17
C VAL A 464 -6.51 -3.58 15.58
N ASP A 465 -6.44 -4.85 15.97
CA ASP A 465 -6.70 -5.35 17.33
C ASP A 465 -5.50 -6.18 17.81
N PHE A 466 -4.70 -5.62 18.73
CA PHE A 466 -3.44 -6.24 19.14
C PHE A 466 -3.64 -7.53 19.96
N LYS A 467 -4.62 -7.58 20.86
CA LYS A 467 -4.82 -8.71 21.80
C LYS A 467 -5.75 -9.81 21.26
N GLY A 468 -6.21 -9.70 20.01
CA GLY A 468 -7.16 -10.66 19.44
C GLY A 468 -8.57 -10.50 20.00
N GLY A 469 -8.95 -9.27 20.34
CA GLY A 469 -10.33 -8.96 20.68
C GLY A 469 -11.28 -9.14 19.49
N ALA A 470 -12.57 -9.18 19.78
CA ALA A 470 -13.62 -9.22 18.75
C ALA A 470 -14.04 -7.82 18.29
N THR A 471 -13.26 -6.75 18.58
CA THR A 471 -13.71 -5.36 18.41
C THR A 471 -14.19 -5.10 16.98
N PHE A 472 -13.48 -5.59 15.96
CA PHE A 472 -13.83 -5.35 14.55
C PHE A 472 -14.41 -6.59 13.84
N LEU A 473 -14.83 -7.60 14.58
CA LEU A 473 -15.51 -8.77 14.00
C LEU A 473 -16.74 -8.32 13.20
N GLY A 474 -16.92 -8.84 11.99
CA GLY A 474 -17.98 -8.44 11.04
C GLY A 474 -17.60 -7.28 10.12
N CYS A 475 -16.64 -6.43 10.51
CA CYS A 475 -16.19 -5.30 9.67
C CYS A 475 -15.34 -5.74 8.46
N GLU A 476 -14.88 -7.00 8.43
CA GLU A 476 -14.10 -7.56 7.30
C GLU A 476 -14.91 -7.62 6.00
N GLY A 477 -16.23 -7.72 6.12
CA GLY A 477 -17.16 -7.73 4.98
C GLY A 477 -17.40 -6.36 4.34
N LEU A 478 -16.96 -5.27 4.99
CA LEU A 478 -17.15 -3.92 4.45
C LEU A 478 -16.28 -3.70 3.20
N PRO A 479 -16.83 -3.09 2.14
CA PRO A 479 -16.05 -2.77 0.94
C PRO A 479 -14.98 -1.68 1.19
N HIS A 480 -15.08 -0.92 2.28
CA HIS A 480 -14.12 0.09 2.74
C HIS A 480 -12.90 -0.51 3.43
N THR A 481 -12.99 -1.76 3.88
CA THR A 481 -11.95 -2.36 4.71
C THR A 481 -10.76 -2.76 3.86
N SER A 482 -9.66 -2.03 4.04
CA SER A 482 -8.36 -2.32 3.42
C SER A 482 -7.60 -3.43 4.16
N ALA A 483 -7.82 -3.52 5.47
CA ALA A 483 -7.17 -4.48 6.37
C ALA A 483 -7.97 -4.64 7.66
N VAL A 484 -8.16 -5.88 8.11
CA VAL A 484 -8.43 -6.20 9.51
C VAL A 484 -7.28 -7.06 10.02
N ILE A 485 -6.63 -6.61 11.08
CA ILE A 485 -5.42 -7.24 11.62
C ILE A 485 -5.70 -7.55 13.08
N THR A 486 -5.86 -8.82 13.41
CA THR A 486 -6.18 -9.29 14.76
C THR A 486 -5.10 -10.23 15.28
N ASN A 487 -5.12 -10.47 16.60
CA ASN A 487 -4.27 -11.45 17.29
C ASN A 487 -2.76 -11.27 17.05
N LEU A 488 -2.30 -10.02 16.96
CA LEU A 488 -0.90 -9.69 16.73
C LEU A 488 0.02 -10.05 17.91
N ALA A 489 -0.53 -10.15 19.12
CA ALA A 489 0.25 -10.42 20.34
C ALA A 489 1.04 -11.75 20.27
N ASP A 490 0.51 -12.75 19.56
CA ASP A 490 1.12 -14.08 19.47
C ASP A 490 2.08 -14.22 18.28
N GLU A 491 2.04 -13.29 17.32
CA GLU A 491 2.74 -13.39 16.03
C GLU A 491 3.58 -12.14 15.72
N ALA A 492 4.78 -12.05 16.30
CA ALA A 492 5.72 -10.92 16.09
C ALA A 492 6.02 -10.63 14.61
N VAL A 493 6.00 -11.64 13.75
CA VAL A 493 6.21 -11.48 12.29
C VAL A 493 5.10 -10.65 11.64
N LEU A 494 3.85 -10.81 12.07
CA LEU A 494 2.73 -10.04 11.55
C LEU A 494 2.80 -8.57 11.97
N VAL A 495 3.35 -8.29 13.15
CA VAL A 495 3.56 -6.91 13.62
C VAL A 495 4.55 -6.18 12.73
N GLU A 496 5.69 -6.80 12.40
CA GLU A 496 6.69 -6.21 11.48
C GLU A 496 6.12 -6.06 10.07
N ARG A 497 5.38 -7.07 9.60
CA ARG A 497 4.65 -6.99 8.33
C ARG A 497 3.69 -5.81 8.28
N MET A 498 3.01 -5.51 9.38
CA MET A 498 2.07 -4.39 9.48
C MET A 498 2.81 -3.06 9.45
N PHE A 499 3.96 -2.99 10.11
CA PHE A 499 4.85 -1.82 10.05
C PHE A 499 5.22 -1.50 8.61
N ASP A 500 5.67 -2.50 7.86
CA ASP A 500 6.07 -2.35 6.46
C ASP A 500 4.89 -1.97 5.57
N ALA A 501 3.73 -2.61 5.74
CA ALA A 501 2.54 -2.33 4.94
C ALA A 501 2.01 -0.90 5.10
N ILE A 502 1.96 -0.39 6.34
CA ILE A 502 1.54 1.00 6.64
C ILE A 502 2.60 1.98 6.14
N SER A 503 3.89 1.71 6.38
CA SER A 503 4.99 2.55 5.89
C SER A 503 4.98 2.64 4.36
N GLY A 504 4.75 1.50 3.70
CA GLY A 504 4.55 1.38 2.26
C GLY A 504 3.37 2.19 1.74
N GLU A 505 2.24 2.22 2.48
CA GLU A 505 1.08 3.04 2.10
C GLU A 505 1.37 4.54 2.17
N LEU A 506 2.11 4.99 3.18
CA LEU A 506 2.54 6.38 3.26
C LEU A 506 3.40 6.75 2.04
N ASN A 507 4.39 5.91 1.71
CA ASN A 507 5.25 6.14 0.55
C ASN A 507 4.47 6.11 -0.78
N ARG A 508 3.60 5.11 -0.98
CA ARG A 508 2.75 4.98 -2.17
C ARG A 508 1.91 6.24 -2.38
N ARG A 509 1.29 6.77 -1.32
CA ARG A 509 0.49 8.01 -1.41
C ARG A 509 1.35 9.22 -1.79
N GLN A 510 2.56 9.34 -1.23
CA GLN A 510 3.50 10.40 -1.62
C GLN A 510 3.90 10.29 -3.10
N GLU A 511 4.18 9.08 -3.58
CA GLU A 511 4.53 8.82 -4.98
C GLU A 511 3.38 9.14 -5.92
N VAL A 512 2.14 8.76 -5.59
CA VAL A 512 0.94 9.11 -6.37
C VAL A 512 0.79 10.63 -6.51
N LEU A 513 0.94 11.38 -5.42
CA LEU A 513 0.87 12.85 -5.46
C LEU A 513 2.01 13.46 -6.31
N ARG A 514 3.21 12.89 -6.21
CA ARG A 514 4.38 13.31 -6.99
C ARG A 514 4.18 13.08 -8.49
N GLU A 515 3.74 11.88 -8.88
CA GLU A 515 3.55 11.47 -10.28
C GLU A 515 2.36 12.16 -10.94
N ALA A 516 1.30 12.47 -10.19
CA ALA A 516 0.11 13.16 -10.71
C ALA A 516 0.32 14.65 -11.01
N GLY A 517 1.52 15.20 -10.80
CA GLY A 517 1.85 16.60 -11.04
C GLY A 517 2.42 17.33 -9.84
N ASN A 518 3.05 16.61 -8.91
CA ASN A 518 3.71 17.16 -7.73
C ASN A 518 2.78 17.97 -6.80
N PHE A 519 1.60 17.41 -6.52
CA PHE A 519 0.65 18.00 -5.58
C PHE A 519 1.20 17.99 -4.15
N ALA A 520 0.95 19.05 -3.38
CA ALA A 520 1.46 19.14 -2.00
C ALA A 520 0.65 18.27 -1.02
N ASN A 521 -0.62 18.03 -1.31
CA ASN A 521 -1.55 17.29 -0.46
C ASN A 521 -2.71 16.69 -1.27
N VAL A 522 -3.43 15.75 -0.65
CA VAL A 522 -4.58 15.07 -1.28
C VAL A 522 -5.75 16.03 -1.55
N THR A 523 -5.91 17.10 -0.78
CA THR A 523 -6.98 18.07 -1.00
C THR A 523 -6.83 18.78 -2.35
N GLU A 524 -5.62 19.23 -2.70
CA GLU A 524 -5.31 19.81 -4.02
C GLU A 524 -5.50 18.79 -5.14
N TYR A 525 -5.05 17.55 -4.92
CA TYR A 525 -5.24 16.44 -5.86
C TYR A 525 -6.72 16.18 -6.16
N THR A 526 -7.56 16.08 -5.13
CA THR A 526 -9.01 15.88 -5.27
C THR A 526 -9.69 17.08 -5.92
N THR A 527 -9.27 18.30 -5.58
CA THR A 527 -9.78 19.53 -6.24
C THR A 527 -9.48 19.52 -7.73
N ALA A 528 -8.27 19.14 -8.13
CA ALA A 528 -7.88 19.05 -9.54
C ALA A 528 -8.64 17.93 -10.28
N ARG A 529 -8.88 16.79 -9.63
CA ARG A 529 -9.70 15.70 -10.17
C ARG A 529 -11.14 16.15 -10.41
N LEU A 530 -11.77 16.80 -9.43
CA LEU A 530 -13.13 17.31 -9.54
C LEU A 530 -13.25 18.48 -10.54
N ALA A 531 -12.17 19.21 -10.80
CA ALA A 531 -12.08 20.20 -11.87
C ALA A 531 -11.93 19.60 -13.28
N GLY A 532 -11.92 18.27 -13.42
CA GLY A 532 -11.92 17.56 -14.70
C GLY A 532 -10.58 16.95 -15.14
N ARG A 533 -9.54 16.91 -14.28
CA ARG A 533 -8.36 16.08 -14.58
C ARG A 533 -8.70 14.60 -14.40
N ASP A 534 -8.28 13.79 -15.36
CA ASP A 534 -8.37 12.33 -15.28
C ASP A 534 -7.34 11.79 -14.28
N LEU A 535 -7.78 11.63 -13.04
CA LEU A 535 -7.00 11.14 -11.90
C LEU A 535 -7.86 10.13 -11.13
N PRO A 536 -7.32 9.00 -10.65
CA PRO A 536 -8.08 8.06 -9.83
C PRO A 536 -8.42 8.67 -8.45
N PRO A 537 -9.52 8.26 -7.78
CA PRO A 537 -9.80 8.70 -6.42
C PRO A 537 -8.70 8.24 -5.45
N LEU A 538 -8.38 9.08 -4.47
CA LEU A 538 -7.42 8.79 -3.41
C LEU A 538 -8.13 8.92 -2.05
N PRO A 539 -8.82 7.86 -1.57
CA PRO A 539 -9.68 7.92 -0.38
C PRO A 539 -8.89 8.25 0.89
N ALA A 540 -9.56 8.88 1.85
CA ALA A 540 -9.01 9.03 3.20
C ALA A 540 -8.80 7.65 3.84
N LEU A 541 -7.66 7.43 4.51
CA LEU A 541 -7.36 6.19 5.21
C LEU A 541 -7.51 6.40 6.71
N VAL A 542 -8.51 5.79 7.34
CA VAL A 542 -8.67 5.83 8.80
C VAL A 542 -8.07 4.55 9.39
N ILE A 543 -7.00 4.72 10.16
CA ILE A 543 -6.31 3.65 10.87
C ILE A 543 -6.80 3.67 12.32
N VAL A 544 -7.49 2.62 12.74
CA VAL A 544 -7.95 2.45 14.12
C VAL A 544 -7.13 1.35 14.78
N VAL A 545 -6.38 1.69 15.82
CA VAL A 545 -5.53 0.76 16.55
C VAL A 545 -6.07 0.57 17.95
N ASP A 546 -6.66 -0.60 18.21
CA ASP A 546 -7.10 -0.99 19.53
C ASP A 546 -5.97 -1.65 20.34
N GLU A 547 -5.94 -1.37 21.64
CA GLU A 547 -4.87 -1.75 22.58
C GLU A 547 -3.46 -1.28 22.17
N PHE A 548 -3.34 -0.05 21.64
CA PHE A 548 -2.05 0.47 21.15
C PHE A 548 -0.95 0.54 22.23
N SER A 549 -1.32 0.75 23.49
CA SER A 549 -0.35 0.80 24.61
C SER A 549 0.42 -0.51 24.76
N GLU A 550 -0.25 -1.64 24.55
CA GLU A 550 0.32 -2.99 24.65
C GLU A 550 1.17 -3.31 23.41
N LEU A 551 0.72 -2.85 22.23
CA LEU A 551 1.51 -2.91 21.01
C LEU A 551 2.86 -2.20 21.18
N LEU A 552 2.86 -0.98 21.74
CA LEU A 552 4.10 -0.24 22.01
C LEU A 552 4.93 -0.84 23.14
N ALA A 553 4.32 -1.63 24.04
CA ALA A 553 5.03 -2.35 25.08
C ALA A 553 5.84 -3.51 24.51
N ALA A 554 5.24 -4.27 23.60
CA ALA A 554 5.89 -5.38 22.91
C ALA A 554 6.86 -4.90 21.81
N HIS A 555 6.49 -3.84 21.07
CA HIS A 555 7.21 -3.32 19.90
C HIS A 555 7.40 -1.79 19.96
N PRO A 556 8.42 -1.30 20.67
CA PRO A 556 8.65 0.14 20.85
C PRO A 556 8.86 0.92 19.53
N ASP A 557 9.44 0.29 18.51
CA ASP A 557 9.78 0.92 17.22
C ASP A 557 8.54 1.44 16.46
N PHE A 558 7.34 0.94 16.80
CA PHE A 558 6.07 1.44 16.23
C PHE A 558 5.76 2.89 16.60
N ALA A 559 6.34 3.41 17.68
CA ALA A 559 6.16 4.81 18.06
C ALA A 559 6.60 5.74 16.92
N ASP A 560 7.71 5.43 16.25
CA ASP A 560 8.24 6.24 15.15
C ASP A 560 7.31 6.23 13.93
N LEU A 561 6.67 5.09 13.64
CA LEU A 561 5.66 4.99 12.59
C LEU A 561 4.44 5.86 12.90
N PHE A 562 3.92 5.80 14.12
CA PHE A 562 2.79 6.64 14.51
C PHE A 562 3.14 8.14 14.49
N VAL A 563 4.37 8.52 14.86
CA VAL A 563 4.86 9.90 14.72
C VAL A 563 4.95 10.30 13.24
N ALA A 564 5.44 9.40 12.37
CA ALA A 564 5.48 9.64 10.93
C ALA A 564 4.06 9.83 10.35
N VAL A 565 3.08 9.02 10.77
CA VAL A 565 1.66 9.19 10.44
C VAL A 565 1.14 10.52 10.99
N GLY A 566 1.46 10.91 12.22
CA GLY A 566 1.05 12.20 12.80
C GLY A 566 1.60 13.41 12.05
N ARG A 567 2.80 13.28 11.47
CA ARG A 567 3.47 14.34 10.70
C ARG A 567 2.99 14.43 9.25
N LEU A 568 2.86 13.28 8.56
CA LEU A 568 2.55 13.20 7.12
C LEU A 568 1.06 12.97 6.85
N GLY A 569 0.31 12.43 7.80
CA GLY A 569 -1.06 11.97 7.60
C GLY A 569 -2.01 13.07 7.19
N ARG A 570 -1.82 14.29 7.70
CA ARG A 570 -2.60 15.47 7.29
C ARG A 570 -2.55 15.70 5.78
N SER A 571 -1.35 15.71 5.18
CA SER A 571 -1.20 15.96 3.73
C SER A 571 -1.59 14.75 2.89
N LEU A 572 -1.51 13.53 3.44
CA LEU A 572 -1.81 12.27 2.75
C LEU A 572 -3.25 11.75 2.97
N HIS A 573 -4.09 12.49 3.70
CA HIS A 573 -5.41 12.06 4.21
C HIS A 573 -5.34 10.70 4.91
N VAL A 574 -4.33 10.52 5.77
CA VAL A 574 -4.22 9.37 6.67
C VAL A 574 -4.56 9.85 8.08
N HIS A 575 -5.58 9.24 8.67
CA HIS A 575 -6.14 9.56 9.98
C HIS A 575 -5.81 8.43 10.96
N LEU A 576 -5.53 8.77 12.22
CA LEU A 576 -5.08 7.78 13.21
C LEU A 576 -5.91 7.90 14.48
N LEU A 577 -6.61 6.84 14.85
CA LEU A 577 -7.31 6.72 16.13
C LEU A 577 -6.64 5.66 16.99
N LEU A 578 -5.96 6.09 18.04
CA LEU A 578 -5.34 5.19 19.01
C LEU A 578 -6.31 4.92 20.16
N ALA A 579 -6.58 3.65 20.43
CA ALA A 579 -7.48 3.25 21.50
C ALA A 579 -6.80 2.29 22.49
N SER A 580 -7.08 2.44 23.78
CA SER A 580 -6.52 1.56 24.80
C SER A 580 -7.39 1.50 26.06
N GLN A 581 -7.34 0.37 26.77
CA GLN A 581 -7.97 0.23 28.08
C GLN A 581 -7.30 1.08 29.16
N ARG A 582 -5.99 1.28 29.03
CA ARG A 582 -5.15 2.02 29.98
C ARG A 582 -4.13 2.89 29.26
N LEU A 583 -3.78 3.99 29.91
CA LEU A 583 -2.74 4.89 29.44
C LEU A 583 -1.58 4.90 30.45
N GLU A 584 -0.42 4.43 30.02
CA GLU A 584 0.80 4.49 30.84
C GLU A 584 1.60 5.76 30.54
N GLU A 585 2.28 6.27 31.56
CA GLU A 585 3.07 7.50 31.45
C GLU A 585 4.26 7.31 30.49
N GLY A 586 4.48 8.26 29.60
CA GLY A 586 5.60 8.23 28.64
C GLY A 586 5.34 7.50 27.31
N ARG A 587 4.24 6.74 27.16
CA ARG A 587 3.87 6.06 25.90
C ARG A 587 3.47 7.02 24.76
N LEU A 588 3.04 8.23 25.11
CA LEU A 588 2.62 9.27 24.15
C LEU A 588 3.75 10.24 23.75
N ARG A 589 5.01 9.97 24.12
CA ARG A 589 6.12 10.87 23.80
C ARG A 589 6.25 11.06 22.29
N GLY A 590 6.24 12.31 21.84
CA GLY A 590 6.27 12.68 20.42
C GLY A 590 4.93 12.56 19.68
N LEU A 591 3.96 11.82 20.23
CA LEU A 591 2.62 11.63 19.64
C LEU A 591 1.61 12.66 20.15
N ASP A 592 1.77 13.12 21.39
CA ASP A 592 0.78 13.96 22.08
C ASP A 592 0.42 15.25 21.32
N SER A 593 1.40 15.86 20.65
CA SER A 593 1.22 17.07 19.83
C SER A 593 0.45 16.84 18.52
N HIS A 594 0.30 15.58 18.10
CA HIS A 594 -0.42 15.21 16.87
C HIS A 594 -1.86 14.75 17.14
N LEU A 595 -2.21 14.42 18.39
CA LEU A 595 -3.53 13.90 18.78
C LEU A 595 -4.46 15.06 19.15
N SER A 596 -5.25 15.52 18.17
CA SER A 596 -6.06 16.74 18.25
C SER A 596 -7.34 16.58 19.06
N TYR A 597 -8.08 15.49 18.87
CA TYR A 597 -9.29 15.17 19.62
C TYR A 597 -9.06 14.01 20.58
N ARG A 598 -9.79 14.01 21.71
CA ARG A 598 -9.65 12.98 22.74
C ARG A 598 -10.99 12.54 23.27
N ILE A 599 -11.19 11.23 23.32
CA ILE A 599 -12.38 10.59 23.83
C ILE A 599 -12.00 9.89 25.13
N GLY A 600 -12.60 10.34 26.23
CA GLY A 600 -12.46 9.71 27.54
C GLY A 600 -13.77 9.06 27.93
N LEU A 601 -13.85 7.74 27.78
CA LEU A 601 -14.89 6.94 28.43
C LEU A 601 -14.53 6.75 29.91
N LYS A 602 -15.36 6.02 30.67
CA LYS A 602 -15.07 5.73 32.07
C LYS A 602 -13.65 5.18 32.27
N THR A 603 -12.80 5.91 32.98
CA THR A 603 -11.39 5.54 33.27
C THR A 603 -11.24 4.84 34.62
N PHE A 604 -10.14 4.10 34.84
CA PHE A 604 -9.88 3.42 36.11
C PHE A 604 -9.52 4.41 37.22
N SER A 605 -8.88 5.52 36.87
CA SER A 605 -8.46 6.54 37.84
C SER A 605 -8.67 7.98 37.36
N ALA A 606 -8.70 8.91 38.31
CA ALA A 606 -8.71 10.35 38.05
C ALA A 606 -7.42 10.83 37.36
N ALA A 607 -6.28 10.16 37.59
CA ALA A 607 -5.01 10.49 36.94
C ALA A 607 -5.05 10.21 35.43
N GLU A 608 -5.59 9.05 35.03
CA GLU A 608 -5.79 8.71 33.61
C GLU A 608 -6.74 9.71 32.92
N SER A 609 -7.86 10.06 33.57
CA SER A 609 -8.79 11.07 33.07
C SER A 609 -8.07 12.40 32.83
N ARG A 610 -7.24 12.84 33.78
CA ARG A 610 -6.48 14.09 33.64
C ARG A 610 -5.45 14.03 32.52
N GLN A 611 -4.78 12.89 32.35
CA GLN A 611 -3.78 12.72 31.29
C GLN A 611 -4.42 12.79 29.90
N VAL A 612 -5.64 12.25 29.75
CA VAL A 612 -6.38 12.27 28.49
C VAL A 612 -7.10 13.59 28.30
N LEU A 613 -7.99 13.99 29.21
CA LEU A 613 -8.91 15.12 29.05
C LEU A 613 -8.46 16.40 29.75
N GLY A 614 -7.39 16.40 30.53
CA GLY A 614 -6.97 17.54 31.36
C GLY A 614 -7.80 17.73 32.62
N VAL A 615 -8.96 17.07 32.73
CA VAL A 615 -9.89 17.08 33.87
C VAL A 615 -10.11 15.67 34.42
N THR A 616 -10.70 15.56 35.61
CA THR A 616 -10.93 14.25 36.29
C THR A 616 -12.29 13.62 35.99
N ASP A 617 -13.12 14.27 35.20
CA ASP A 617 -14.55 14.00 35.08
C ASP A 617 -14.87 12.61 34.52
N ALA A 618 -14.03 12.06 33.64
CA ALA A 618 -14.26 10.73 33.06
C ALA A 618 -14.20 9.60 34.10
N HIS A 619 -13.46 9.78 35.20
CA HIS A 619 -13.46 8.79 36.29
C HIS A 619 -14.81 8.71 37.01
N HIS A 620 -15.54 9.82 37.06
CA HIS A 620 -16.83 9.94 37.74
C HIS A 620 -18.02 9.55 36.86
N LEU A 621 -17.77 9.14 35.61
CA LEU A 621 -18.83 8.67 34.72
C LEU A 621 -19.57 7.46 35.30
N PRO A 622 -20.88 7.32 35.03
CA PRO A 622 -21.67 6.18 35.48
C PRO A 622 -21.10 4.87 34.92
N ALA A 623 -21.34 3.74 35.59
CA ALA A 623 -20.89 2.42 35.13
C ALA A 623 -21.68 1.90 33.90
N ARG A 624 -22.45 2.76 33.22
CA ARG A 624 -23.20 2.44 32.01
C ARG A 624 -22.26 2.52 30.81
N PRO A 625 -22.11 1.46 30.00
CA PRO A 625 -21.29 1.49 28.79
C PRO A 625 -21.73 2.59 27.82
N GLY A 626 -20.77 3.20 27.13
CA GLY A 626 -20.98 4.26 26.15
C GLY A 626 -21.03 5.69 26.73
N ALA A 627 -21.10 5.86 28.05
CA ALA A 627 -20.98 7.19 28.65
C ALA A 627 -19.53 7.69 28.51
N GLY A 628 -19.36 8.90 27.98
CA GLY A 628 -18.04 9.45 27.67
C GLY A 628 -18.00 10.97 27.59
N PHE A 629 -16.78 11.49 27.49
CA PHE A 629 -16.51 12.88 27.13
C PHE A 629 -15.69 12.93 25.85
N LEU A 630 -16.07 13.85 24.96
CA LEU A 630 -15.27 14.26 23.80
C LEU A 630 -14.64 15.60 24.12
N ARG A 631 -13.31 15.69 24.00
CA ARG A 631 -12.54 16.92 24.12
C ARG A 631 -11.93 17.30 22.79
N HIS A 632 -12.14 18.54 22.40
CA HIS A 632 -11.46 19.19 21.28
C HIS A 632 -11.11 20.62 21.71
N ASP A 633 -9.85 21.03 21.56
CA ASP A 633 -9.32 22.28 22.11
C ASP A 633 -9.68 22.48 23.61
N ALA A 634 -10.48 23.49 23.94
CA ALA A 634 -10.95 23.79 25.29
C ALA A 634 -12.34 23.23 25.59
N ASP A 635 -13.06 22.75 24.57
CA ASP A 635 -14.44 22.30 24.70
C ASP A 635 -14.50 20.84 25.16
N LEU A 636 -15.36 20.59 26.14
CA LEU A 636 -15.59 19.27 26.71
C LEU A 636 -17.08 18.93 26.64
N THR A 637 -17.43 17.99 25.77
CA THR A 637 -18.81 17.58 25.53
C THR A 637 -19.07 16.21 26.12
N ARG A 638 -20.03 16.12 27.04
CA ARG A 638 -20.50 14.84 27.58
C ARG A 638 -21.47 14.18 26.60
N PHE A 639 -21.31 12.88 26.39
CA PHE A 639 -22.15 12.12 25.47
C PHE A 639 -22.41 10.69 25.94
N GLN A 640 -23.42 10.08 25.34
CA GLN A 640 -23.73 8.67 25.41
C GLN A 640 -23.61 8.09 24.00
N ALA A 641 -22.67 7.17 23.79
CA ALA A 641 -22.43 6.53 22.51
C ALA A 641 -23.65 5.73 22.01
N ALA A 642 -23.86 5.74 20.69
CA ALA A 642 -24.84 4.88 20.04
C ALA A 642 -24.35 3.42 20.02
N TYR A 643 -25.29 2.49 19.83
CA TYR A 643 -25.09 1.04 19.91
C TYR A 643 -25.43 0.39 18.56
N VAL A 644 -24.52 -0.43 18.02
CA VAL A 644 -24.66 -1.07 16.68
C VAL A 644 -24.65 -2.59 16.73
N SER A 645 -24.20 -3.17 17.85
CA SER A 645 -24.15 -4.63 18.04
C SER A 645 -25.48 -5.22 18.56
N GLY A 646 -26.54 -4.42 18.65
CA GLY A 646 -27.86 -4.85 19.10
C GLY A 646 -28.75 -5.39 17.99
N PRO A 647 -29.88 -6.04 18.35
CA PRO A 647 -30.94 -6.37 17.41
C PRO A 647 -31.35 -5.16 16.57
N LEU A 648 -31.60 -5.38 15.28
CA LEU A 648 -31.97 -4.30 14.36
C LEU A 648 -33.42 -3.87 14.60
N GLU A 649 -33.66 -2.60 14.89
CA GLU A 649 -35.00 -2.03 14.90
C GLU A 649 -35.40 -1.63 13.47
N ARG A 650 -36.53 -2.14 12.97
CA ARG A 650 -37.05 -1.86 11.62
C ARG A 650 -38.51 -1.43 11.65
N ARG A 651 -38.95 -0.64 10.67
CA ARG A 651 -40.36 -0.27 10.54
C ARG A 651 -41.15 -1.40 9.90
N ASP A 652 -42.24 -1.84 10.52
CA ASP A 652 -43.12 -2.84 9.94
C ASP A 652 -44.08 -2.21 8.93
N VAL A 653 -43.62 -2.13 7.69
CA VAL A 653 -44.39 -1.63 6.55
C VAL A 653 -45.49 -2.60 6.12
N SER A 654 -45.45 -3.87 6.56
CA SER A 654 -46.44 -4.89 6.21
C SER A 654 -47.77 -4.71 6.96
N ALA A 655 -47.73 -4.00 8.09
CA ALA A 655 -48.90 -3.64 8.89
C ALA A 655 -49.70 -2.44 8.36
N LEU A 656 -49.17 -1.70 7.36
CA LEU A 656 -49.87 -0.55 6.78
C LEU A 656 -51.00 -1.02 5.82
N PRO A 657 -52.28 -0.66 6.09
CA PRO A 657 -53.39 -1.05 5.24
C PRO A 657 -53.36 -0.27 3.92
N GLY A 658 -52.81 -0.88 2.87
CA GLY A 658 -52.86 -0.37 1.49
C GLY A 658 -51.50 -0.32 0.82
N GLY A 659 -51.24 -1.28 -0.08
CA GLY A 659 -50.01 -1.34 -0.86
C GLY A 659 -49.81 -0.17 -1.83
N THR A 660 -48.54 -0.01 -2.23
CA THR A 660 -48.00 0.84 -3.32
C THR A 660 -48.49 2.30 -3.34
N GLY A 661 -47.56 3.23 -3.08
CA GLY A 661 -47.82 4.66 -2.97
C GLY A 661 -48.76 5.24 -4.04
N ARG A 662 -49.73 6.06 -3.59
CA ARG A 662 -50.66 6.81 -4.42
C ARG A 662 -49.98 8.08 -4.94
N VAL A 663 -49.99 8.28 -6.26
CA VAL A 663 -49.68 9.60 -6.85
C VAL A 663 -50.88 10.52 -6.65
N ALA A 664 -50.67 11.69 -6.03
CA ALA A 664 -51.71 12.71 -5.81
C ALA A 664 -51.13 14.11 -6.03
N LEU A 665 -52.00 15.07 -6.37
CA LEU A 665 -51.60 16.48 -6.45
C LEU A 665 -51.31 17.02 -5.04
N PHE A 666 -50.10 17.56 -4.85
CA PHE A 666 -49.71 18.20 -3.60
C PHE A 666 -50.46 19.51 -3.40
N THR A 667 -51.41 19.53 -2.47
CA THR A 667 -52.15 20.75 -2.10
C THR A 667 -51.71 21.33 -0.75
N GLY A 668 -51.07 20.54 0.10
CA GLY A 668 -50.51 20.97 1.39
C GLY A 668 -50.04 19.77 2.22
N TRP A 669 -49.37 20.05 3.34
CA TRP A 669 -48.82 19.02 4.22
C TRP A 669 -49.88 18.25 5.01
N GLU A 670 -51.05 18.85 5.25
CA GLU A 670 -52.20 18.22 5.93
C GLU A 670 -52.71 16.95 5.24
N GLN A 671 -52.39 16.76 3.95
CA GLN A 671 -52.74 15.54 3.20
C GLN A 671 -51.91 14.31 3.63
N PHE A 672 -50.86 14.52 4.43
CA PHE A 672 -49.90 13.53 4.87
C PHE A 672 -49.87 13.49 6.40
N GLU A 673 -50.96 13.06 7.03
CA GLU A 673 -50.87 12.59 8.42
C GLU A 673 -49.93 11.38 8.44
N GLU A 674 -48.76 11.51 9.09
CA GLU A 674 -47.82 10.40 9.27
C GLU A 674 -48.50 9.36 10.16
N ALA A 675 -49.04 8.30 9.55
CA ALA A 675 -49.44 7.12 10.29
C ALA A 675 -48.18 6.54 10.97
N GLU A 676 -48.15 6.54 12.30
CA GLU A 676 -47.08 5.92 13.07
C GLU A 676 -46.88 4.48 12.59
N THR A 677 -45.76 4.21 11.94
CA THR A 677 -45.43 2.87 11.48
C THR A 677 -44.81 2.14 12.67
N PRO A 678 -45.38 1.01 13.13
CA PRO A 678 -44.86 0.32 14.31
C PRO A 678 -43.43 -0.16 14.06
N MET A 679 -42.54 0.09 15.03
CA MET A 679 -41.18 -0.45 15.03
C MET A 679 -41.21 -1.90 15.53
N VAL A 680 -40.55 -2.79 14.80
CA VAL A 680 -40.35 -4.20 15.15
C VAL A 680 -38.86 -4.46 15.34
N VAL A 681 -38.51 -5.19 16.39
CA VAL A 681 -37.13 -5.61 16.67
C VAL A 681 -36.84 -6.92 15.95
N ASP A 682 -35.86 -6.92 15.06
CA ASP A 682 -35.31 -8.10 14.39
C ASP A 682 -34.16 -8.70 15.21
N GLU A 683 -34.42 -9.81 15.89
CA GLU A 683 -33.38 -10.52 16.65
C GLU A 683 -32.47 -11.39 15.76
N SER A 684 -32.75 -11.53 14.46
CA SER A 684 -31.95 -12.40 13.57
C SER A 684 -30.67 -11.74 13.04
N THR A 685 -30.54 -10.42 13.16
CA THR A 685 -29.40 -9.64 12.67
C THR A 685 -29.08 -8.45 13.57
N THR A 686 -27.92 -7.85 13.37
CA THR A 686 -27.51 -6.62 14.05
C THR A 686 -27.51 -5.43 13.09
N LEU A 687 -27.50 -4.20 13.63
CA LEU A 687 -27.35 -3.00 12.81
C LEU A 687 -26.01 -2.99 12.06
N LEU A 688 -24.92 -3.45 12.72
CA LEU A 688 -23.61 -3.64 12.09
C LEU A 688 -23.73 -4.52 10.85
N ASP A 689 -24.25 -5.74 10.99
CA ASP A 689 -24.33 -6.72 9.90
C ASP A 689 -25.23 -6.21 8.77
N ALA A 690 -26.36 -5.58 9.12
CA ALA A 690 -27.27 -5.02 8.13
C ALA A 690 -26.63 -3.87 7.32
N VAL A 691 -25.85 -2.98 7.96
CA VAL A 691 -25.10 -1.94 7.25
C VAL A 691 -23.98 -2.55 6.39
N VAL A 692 -23.31 -3.60 6.86
CA VAL A 692 -22.29 -4.32 6.08
C VAL A 692 -22.89 -4.88 4.80
N ASP A 693 -24.04 -5.56 4.89
CA ASP A 693 -24.74 -6.13 3.74
C ASP A 693 -25.17 -5.06 2.74
N ARG A 694 -25.74 -3.93 3.21
CA ARG A 694 -26.13 -2.80 2.35
C ARG A 694 -24.95 -2.11 1.69
N ALA A 695 -23.87 -1.90 2.42
CA ALA A 695 -22.63 -1.33 1.89
C ALA A 695 -22.03 -2.25 0.82
N ARG A 696 -21.97 -3.56 1.07
CA ARG A 696 -21.45 -4.55 0.11
C ARG A 696 -22.27 -4.56 -1.18
N ALA A 697 -23.59 -4.65 -1.08
CA ALA A 697 -24.47 -4.63 -2.24
C ALA A 697 -24.33 -3.33 -3.05
N THR A 698 -24.23 -2.19 -2.37
CA THR A 698 -24.05 -0.88 -3.03
C THR A 698 -22.69 -0.76 -3.72
N ALA A 699 -21.61 -1.21 -3.07
CA ALA A 699 -20.27 -1.16 -3.63
C ALA A 699 -20.12 -2.11 -4.84
N GLU A 700 -20.71 -3.30 -4.78
CA GLU A 700 -20.75 -4.24 -5.92
C GLU A 700 -21.49 -3.62 -7.12
N ALA A 701 -22.64 -2.99 -6.89
CA ALA A 701 -23.39 -2.28 -7.94
C ALA A 701 -22.61 -1.11 -8.57
N ARG A 702 -21.74 -0.45 -7.79
CA ARG A 702 -20.89 0.68 -8.25
C ARG A 702 -19.48 0.26 -8.70
N GLY A 703 -19.10 -1.01 -8.55
CA GLY A 703 -17.73 -1.48 -8.84
C GLY A 703 -16.66 -0.89 -7.92
N GLN A 704 -17.03 -0.45 -6.71
CA GLN A 704 -16.15 0.23 -5.76
C GLN A 704 -15.58 -0.75 -4.73
N ARG A 705 -14.31 -0.59 -4.37
CA ARG A 705 -13.67 -1.35 -3.28
C ARG A 705 -12.44 -0.62 -2.76
N ALA A 706 -12.12 -0.87 -1.51
CA ALA A 706 -10.91 -0.36 -0.90
C ALA A 706 -9.65 -0.93 -1.56
N HIS A 707 -8.60 -0.12 -1.52
CA HIS A 707 -7.25 -0.54 -1.87
C HIS A 707 -6.71 -1.48 -0.80
N ARG A 708 -6.16 -2.64 -1.18
CA ARG A 708 -5.67 -3.63 -0.21
C ARG A 708 -4.28 -3.27 0.29
N VAL A 709 -4.23 -2.53 1.39
CA VAL A 709 -2.99 -2.23 2.13
C VAL A 709 -2.42 -3.50 2.76
N TRP A 710 -3.29 -4.39 3.25
CA TRP A 710 -2.89 -5.66 3.87
C TRP A 710 -3.37 -6.83 3.02
N LEU A 711 -2.43 -7.56 2.46
CA LEU A 711 -2.74 -8.87 1.88
C LEU A 711 -2.80 -9.92 2.98
N PRO A 712 -3.58 -11.01 2.81
CA PRO A 712 -3.49 -12.14 3.71
C PRO A 712 -2.03 -12.58 3.89
N PRO A 713 -1.59 -12.91 5.11
CA PRO A 713 -0.28 -13.52 5.34
C PRO A 713 -0.11 -14.73 4.43
N LEU A 714 1.14 -15.02 4.04
CA LEU A 714 1.44 -16.22 3.27
C LEU A 714 0.74 -17.43 3.92
N PRO A 715 0.01 -18.25 3.15
CA PRO A 715 -0.75 -19.38 3.70
C PRO A 715 0.19 -20.46 4.25
N PRO A 716 -0.30 -21.44 5.02
CA PRO A 716 0.54 -22.54 5.49
C PRO A 716 1.12 -23.37 4.33
N VAL A 717 0.36 -23.52 3.24
CA VAL A 717 0.74 -24.28 2.04
C VAL A 717 0.21 -23.54 0.81
N VAL A 718 1.00 -23.55 -0.26
CA VAL A 718 0.55 -23.20 -1.62
C VAL A 718 0.85 -24.39 -2.53
N GLU A 719 -0.13 -24.82 -3.33
CA GLU A 719 0.04 -25.95 -4.24
C GLU A 719 0.73 -25.51 -5.54
N LEU A 720 1.57 -26.37 -6.12
CA LEU A 720 2.28 -26.08 -7.37
C LEU A 720 1.30 -25.71 -8.51
N ALA A 721 0.18 -26.40 -8.63
CA ALA A 721 -0.84 -26.09 -9.65
C ALA A 721 -1.40 -24.67 -9.56
N GLY A 722 -1.36 -24.03 -8.39
CA GLY A 722 -1.82 -22.66 -8.19
C GLY A 722 -0.78 -21.58 -8.55
N VAL A 723 0.48 -21.96 -8.80
CA VAL A 723 1.58 -21.03 -9.08
C VAL A 723 2.40 -21.40 -10.32
N ALA A 724 2.25 -22.60 -10.87
CA ALA A 724 3.01 -23.05 -12.03
C ALA A 724 2.51 -22.34 -13.29
N GLU A 725 3.28 -21.35 -13.73
CA GLU A 725 2.99 -20.55 -14.93
C GLU A 725 4.25 -20.45 -15.81
N ASP A 726 4.05 -20.36 -17.13
CA ASP A 726 5.15 -20.18 -18.09
C ASP A 726 5.63 -18.72 -18.06
N VAL A 727 6.78 -18.52 -17.44
CA VAL A 727 7.45 -17.21 -17.25
C VAL A 727 8.66 -17.03 -18.16
N GLY A 728 8.81 -17.89 -19.17
CA GLY A 728 9.87 -17.85 -20.17
C GLY A 728 10.91 -18.97 -20.06
N ALA A 729 11.86 -18.97 -21.01
CA ALA A 729 12.84 -20.03 -21.16
C ALA A 729 13.76 -20.17 -19.94
N LEU A 730 13.94 -21.42 -19.47
CA LEU A 730 14.73 -21.80 -18.29
C LEU A 730 14.33 -21.09 -17.00
N ARG A 731 13.06 -20.69 -16.90
CA ARG A 731 12.51 -20.08 -15.69
C ARG A 731 11.46 -20.98 -15.07
N ALA A 732 11.43 -21.02 -13.76
CA ALA A 732 10.47 -21.83 -13.00
C ALA A 732 9.87 -21.02 -11.86
N VAL A 733 8.54 -20.99 -11.79
CA VAL A 733 7.84 -20.51 -10.61
C VAL A 733 7.80 -21.63 -9.57
N VAL A 734 8.36 -21.37 -8.39
CA VAL A 734 8.55 -22.40 -7.35
C VAL A 734 7.88 -22.05 -6.03
N GLY A 735 7.17 -20.93 -5.95
CA GLY A 735 6.52 -20.45 -4.74
C GLY A 735 6.06 -19.00 -4.85
N ILE A 736 5.92 -18.34 -3.70
CA ILE A 736 5.49 -16.94 -3.57
C ILE A 736 6.45 -16.21 -2.62
N VAL A 737 6.80 -14.97 -2.95
CA VAL A 737 7.52 -14.02 -2.10
C VAL A 737 6.53 -12.97 -1.58
N ASP A 738 6.59 -12.68 -0.28
CA ASP A 738 5.77 -11.63 0.34
C ASP A 738 6.56 -10.31 0.33
N VAL A 739 5.95 -9.25 -0.20
CA VAL A 739 6.56 -7.91 -0.27
C VAL A 739 5.63 -6.88 0.37
N PRO A 740 5.49 -6.89 1.72
CA PRO A 740 4.49 -6.10 2.43
C PRO A 740 4.62 -4.60 2.22
N TYR A 741 5.86 -4.08 2.14
CA TYR A 741 6.13 -2.66 1.88
C TYR A 741 5.56 -2.19 0.53
N HIS A 742 5.55 -3.06 -0.48
CA HIS A 742 4.94 -2.77 -1.78
C HIS A 742 3.51 -3.33 -1.91
N GLN A 743 2.94 -3.85 -0.81
CA GLN A 743 1.56 -4.33 -0.71
C GLN A 743 1.22 -5.38 -1.77
N ARG A 744 2.19 -6.25 -2.10
CA ARG A 744 2.03 -7.31 -3.10
C ARG A 744 2.72 -8.60 -2.69
N GLN A 745 2.28 -9.68 -3.33
CA GLN A 745 2.92 -11.00 -3.27
C GLN A 745 3.33 -11.36 -4.69
N ASP A 746 4.62 -11.61 -4.89
CA ASP A 746 5.21 -11.86 -6.19
C ASP A 746 5.48 -13.36 -6.36
N PRO A 747 5.35 -13.93 -7.57
CA PRO A 747 5.78 -15.31 -7.81
C PRO A 747 7.28 -15.44 -7.54
N LEU A 748 7.69 -16.48 -6.83
CA LEU A 748 9.09 -16.82 -6.62
C LEU A 748 9.61 -17.50 -7.89
N VAL A 749 10.28 -16.71 -8.75
CA VAL A 749 10.83 -17.17 -10.02
C VAL A 749 12.31 -17.49 -9.88
N LEU A 750 12.71 -18.70 -10.27
CA LEU A 750 14.11 -19.07 -10.47
C LEU A 750 14.49 -18.88 -11.94
N ASP A 751 15.46 -18.01 -12.22
CA ASP A 751 16.00 -17.82 -13.57
C ASP A 751 17.28 -18.64 -13.79
N LEU A 752 17.11 -19.86 -14.29
CA LEU A 752 18.21 -20.82 -14.51
C LEU A 752 18.99 -20.55 -15.81
N GLY A 753 18.53 -19.60 -16.64
CA GLY A 753 19.31 -19.08 -17.77
C GLY A 753 20.40 -18.09 -17.32
N ALA A 754 20.26 -17.52 -16.12
CA ALA A 754 21.21 -16.57 -15.54
C ALA A 754 22.15 -17.22 -14.51
N ALA A 755 23.30 -16.57 -14.28
CA ALA A 755 24.23 -16.85 -13.17
C ALA A 755 24.65 -18.33 -13.03
N GLY A 756 24.82 -19.02 -14.16
CA GLY A 756 25.27 -20.41 -14.24
C GLY A 756 24.18 -21.48 -14.02
N GLY A 757 22.96 -21.09 -13.68
CA GLY A 757 21.80 -21.99 -13.53
C GLY A 757 21.91 -23.03 -12.42
N HIS A 758 22.91 -22.93 -11.54
CA HIS A 758 23.04 -23.78 -10.37
C HIS A 758 22.16 -23.30 -9.23
N VAL A 759 21.59 -24.23 -8.46
CA VAL A 759 20.68 -23.95 -7.35
C VAL A 759 21.11 -24.69 -6.09
N ALA A 760 21.05 -24.03 -4.95
CA ALA A 760 21.23 -24.66 -3.64
C ALA A 760 20.05 -24.36 -2.73
N VAL A 761 19.48 -25.42 -2.15
CA VAL A 761 18.43 -25.34 -1.14
C VAL A 761 19.02 -25.70 0.22
N CYS A 762 19.07 -24.74 1.13
CA CYS A 762 19.55 -24.96 2.50
C CYS A 762 18.40 -24.91 3.50
N GLY A 763 18.39 -25.79 4.50
CA GLY A 763 17.29 -25.85 5.47
C GLY A 763 17.49 -26.89 6.58
N GLY A 764 16.98 -26.61 7.78
CA GLY A 764 17.00 -27.56 8.89
C GLY A 764 16.22 -28.85 8.61
N PRO A 765 16.23 -29.85 9.52
CA PRO A 765 15.39 -31.04 9.41
C PRO A 765 13.91 -30.66 9.18
N GLN A 766 13.21 -31.38 8.30
CA GLN A 766 11.77 -31.17 7.99
C GLN A 766 11.36 -29.77 7.48
N SER A 767 12.31 -28.90 7.12
CA SER A 767 12.03 -27.56 6.56
C SER A 767 11.43 -27.55 5.14
N GLY A 768 11.37 -28.70 4.44
CA GLY A 768 10.84 -28.81 3.08
C GLY A 768 11.87 -28.88 1.95
N LYS A 769 13.16 -29.17 2.24
CA LYS A 769 14.24 -29.28 1.23
C LYS A 769 13.92 -30.23 0.06
N SER A 770 13.51 -31.47 0.34
CA SER A 770 13.21 -32.45 -0.70
C SER A 770 11.99 -31.99 -1.53
N THR A 771 10.98 -31.40 -0.87
CA THR A 771 9.82 -30.79 -1.54
C THR A 771 10.24 -29.64 -2.46
N ALA A 772 11.20 -28.81 -2.05
CA ALA A 772 11.74 -27.74 -2.88
C ALA A 772 12.35 -28.27 -4.18
N LEU A 773 13.25 -29.24 -4.07
CA LEU A 773 13.87 -29.89 -5.23
C LEU A 773 12.84 -30.51 -6.16
N ARG A 774 11.87 -31.21 -5.57
CA ARG A 774 10.74 -31.80 -6.30
C ARG A 774 9.91 -30.76 -7.05
N THR A 775 9.65 -29.63 -6.42
CA THR A 775 8.88 -28.51 -6.97
C THR A 775 9.61 -27.83 -8.12
N ILE A 776 10.93 -27.63 -8.00
CA ILE A 776 11.78 -27.11 -9.09
C ILE A 776 11.67 -28.03 -10.32
N VAL A 777 11.86 -29.34 -10.14
CA VAL A 777 11.80 -30.31 -11.25
C VAL A 777 10.40 -30.36 -11.86
N ALA A 778 9.35 -30.41 -11.03
CA ALA A 778 7.97 -30.47 -11.51
C ALA A 778 7.54 -29.19 -12.25
N SER A 779 7.91 -28.01 -11.74
CA SER A 779 7.61 -26.71 -12.37
C SER A 779 8.27 -26.58 -13.75
N LEU A 780 9.56 -26.96 -13.86
CA LEU A 780 10.26 -27.00 -15.14
C LEU A 780 9.68 -28.04 -16.10
N ALA A 781 9.35 -29.24 -15.62
CA ALA A 781 8.77 -30.29 -16.44
C ALA A 781 7.35 -29.94 -16.96
N ALA A 782 6.60 -29.14 -16.19
CA ALA A 782 5.28 -28.66 -16.58
C ALA A 782 5.33 -27.61 -17.70
N THR A 783 6.40 -26.80 -17.75
CA THR A 783 6.51 -25.62 -18.63
C THR A 783 7.45 -25.83 -19.82
N HIS A 784 8.35 -26.81 -19.78
CA HIS A 784 9.36 -27.03 -20.81
C HIS A 784 9.26 -28.43 -21.44
N PRO A 785 9.61 -28.59 -22.73
CA PRO A 785 9.61 -29.90 -23.37
C PRO A 785 10.87 -30.73 -23.04
N THR A 786 10.76 -32.06 -23.16
CA THR A 786 11.88 -33.00 -23.01
C THR A 786 13.01 -32.77 -24.01
N ALA A 787 12.75 -32.07 -25.12
CA ALA A 787 13.79 -31.65 -26.07
C ALA A 787 14.78 -30.67 -25.43
N VAL A 788 14.31 -29.79 -24.54
CA VAL A 788 15.08 -28.68 -23.95
C VAL A 788 15.70 -29.06 -22.60
N LEU A 789 15.03 -29.90 -21.81
CA LEU A 789 15.44 -30.25 -20.44
C LEU A 789 15.55 -31.75 -20.18
N ARG A 790 16.55 -32.14 -19.39
CA ARG A 790 16.69 -33.48 -18.80
C ARG A 790 17.14 -33.38 -17.34
N PHE A 791 16.64 -34.28 -16.50
CA PHE A 791 17.02 -34.40 -15.09
C PHE A 791 17.65 -35.76 -14.77
N TYR A 792 18.66 -35.75 -13.92
CA TYR A 792 19.15 -36.91 -13.17
C TYR A 792 19.05 -36.61 -11.68
N VAL A 793 18.63 -37.58 -10.88
CA VAL A 793 18.32 -37.36 -9.47
C VAL A 793 19.07 -38.34 -8.57
N LEU A 794 19.76 -37.81 -7.57
CA LEU A 794 20.35 -38.55 -6.46
C LEU A 794 19.52 -38.28 -5.19
N ASP A 795 18.75 -39.26 -4.75
CA ASP A 795 17.88 -39.17 -3.57
C ASP A 795 18.57 -39.80 -2.35
N LEU A 796 19.38 -39.00 -1.65
CA LEU A 796 20.18 -39.45 -0.50
C LEU A 796 19.63 -38.96 0.86
N GLY A 797 18.55 -38.16 0.84
CA GLY A 797 17.97 -37.51 2.02
C GLY A 797 16.76 -38.21 2.63
N GLY A 798 15.87 -38.81 1.82
CA GLY A 798 14.62 -39.35 2.35
C GLY A 798 13.69 -40.15 1.41
N GLY A 799 14.08 -40.42 0.16
CA GLY A 799 13.32 -41.29 -0.75
C GLY A 799 12.10 -40.63 -1.44
N GLN A 800 11.85 -39.35 -1.17
CA GLN A 800 10.67 -38.63 -1.68
C GLN A 800 10.76 -38.26 -3.16
N LEU A 801 11.97 -38.24 -3.73
CA LEU A 801 12.21 -37.87 -5.12
C LEU A 801 12.11 -39.07 -6.08
N SER A 802 12.05 -40.30 -5.56
CA SER A 802 11.81 -41.52 -6.36
C SER A 802 10.61 -41.42 -7.30
N THR A 803 9.56 -40.69 -6.90
CA THR A 803 8.34 -40.49 -7.70
C THR A 803 8.57 -39.69 -8.98
N LEU A 804 9.65 -38.90 -9.05
CA LEU A 804 10.01 -38.11 -10.23
C LEU A 804 10.41 -38.99 -11.43
N ASP A 805 10.80 -40.26 -11.21
CA ASP A 805 11.17 -41.19 -12.29
C ASP A 805 10.04 -41.44 -13.31
N ARG A 806 8.80 -41.09 -12.93
CA ARG A 806 7.61 -41.12 -13.79
C ARG A 806 7.57 -40.00 -14.82
N LEU A 807 8.25 -38.88 -14.59
CA LEU A 807 8.28 -37.76 -15.52
C LEU A 807 9.08 -38.12 -16.78
N PRO A 808 8.62 -37.72 -17.99
CA PRO A 808 9.35 -38.00 -19.22
C PRO A 808 10.68 -37.24 -19.31
N HIS A 809 10.88 -36.17 -18.52
CA HIS A 809 12.11 -35.39 -18.43
C HIS A 809 13.21 -36.04 -17.57
N VAL A 810 12.87 -37.04 -16.75
CA VAL A 810 13.81 -37.65 -15.79
C VAL A 810 14.44 -38.89 -16.40
N ALA A 811 15.75 -38.85 -16.62
CA ALA A 811 16.51 -39.94 -17.22
C ALA A 811 16.81 -41.08 -16.23
N GLY A 812 16.97 -40.75 -14.95
CA GLY A 812 17.14 -41.74 -13.90
C GLY A 812 17.21 -41.15 -12.49
N VAL A 813 16.72 -41.92 -11.53
CA VAL A 813 16.79 -41.63 -10.09
C VAL A 813 17.59 -42.72 -9.40
N ALA A 814 18.54 -42.37 -8.54
CA ALA A 814 19.30 -43.32 -7.72
C ALA A 814 19.17 -43.01 -6.24
N GLY A 815 18.89 -44.04 -5.44
CA GLY A 815 18.83 -43.92 -3.98
C GLY A 815 20.16 -44.25 -3.29
N ARG A 816 20.25 -43.94 -1.99
CA ARG A 816 21.42 -44.28 -1.14
C ARG A 816 21.78 -45.77 -1.15
N ALA A 817 20.80 -46.67 -1.33
CA ALA A 817 20.99 -48.12 -1.37
C ALA A 817 21.51 -48.65 -2.72
N GLU A 818 21.63 -47.81 -3.76
CA GLU A 818 22.04 -48.19 -5.12
C GLU A 818 23.39 -47.54 -5.50
N PRO A 819 24.51 -47.87 -4.81
CA PRO A 819 25.77 -47.14 -4.97
C PRO A 819 26.39 -47.23 -6.37
N GLU A 820 26.15 -48.32 -7.12
CA GLU A 820 26.56 -48.44 -8.53
C GLU A 820 25.79 -47.45 -9.42
N ARG A 821 24.48 -47.29 -9.17
CA ARG A 821 23.62 -46.38 -9.93
C ARG A 821 23.93 -44.91 -9.62
N VAL A 822 24.25 -44.58 -8.36
CA VAL A 822 24.69 -43.23 -7.96
C VAL A 822 25.95 -42.81 -8.72
N ARG A 823 27.01 -43.64 -8.69
CA ARG A 823 28.25 -43.38 -9.43
C ARG A 823 27.99 -43.25 -10.93
N ARG A 824 27.17 -44.16 -11.46
CA ARG A 824 26.80 -44.17 -12.88
C ARG A 824 26.09 -42.89 -13.33
N ILE A 825 25.23 -42.31 -12.50
CA ILE A 825 24.60 -41.01 -12.78
C ILE A 825 25.66 -39.90 -12.85
N VAL A 826 26.57 -39.85 -11.88
CA VAL A 826 27.63 -38.82 -11.87
C VAL A 826 28.55 -38.98 -13.09
N ASP A 827 28.95 -40.20 -13.44
CA ASP A 827 29.75 -40.48 -14.64
C ASP A 827 29.03 -40.05 -15.93
N GLU A 828 27.72 -40.31 -16.04
CA GLU A 828 26.93 -39.88 -17.21
C GLU A 828 26.90 -38.34 -17.31
N VAL A 829 26.57 -37.68 -16.21
CA VAL A 829 26.39 -36.22 -16.21
C VAL A 829 27.71 -35.50 -16.46
N THR A 830 28.79 -35.93 -15.80
CA THR A 830 30.14 -35.40 -16.05
C THR A 830 30.60 -35.68 -17.47
N GLY A 831 30.16 -36.79 -18.08
CA GLY A 831 30.38 -37.10 -19.49
C GLY A 831 29.85 -36.03 -20.46
N PHE A 832 28.75 -35.33 -20.14
CA PHE A 832 28.23 -34.25 -20.98
C PHE A 832 29.10 -33.00 -21.00
N ILE A 833 30.00 -32.81 -20.03
CA ILE A 833 31.01 -31.75 -20.07
C ILE A 833 31.99 -32.02 -21.23
N GLY A 834 32.43 -33.27 -21.36
CA GLY A 834 33.32 -33.69 -22.45
C GLY A 834 32.62 -33.84 -23.82
N ARG A 835 31.30 -33.98 -23.84
CA ARG A 835 30.46 -34.12 -25.04
C ARG A 835 29.16 -33.31 -24.87
N PRO A 836 29.23 -31.98 -25.04
CA PRO A 836 28.07 -31.13 -24.81
C PRO A 836 26.94 -31.45 -25.79
N GLU A 837 25.72 -31.43 -25.27
CA GLU A 837 24.48 -31.58 -26.01
C GLU A 837 23.73 -30.25 -26.05
N GLU A 838 22.75 -30.10 -26.95
CA GLU A 838 21.92 -28.89 -26.99
C GLU A 838 20.97 -28.78 -25.78
N ARG A 839 20.63 -29.91 -25.15
CA ARG A 839 19.70 -29.99 -24.02
C ARG A 839 20.36 -29.57 -22.72
N HIS A 840 19.64 -28.80 -21.89
CA HIS A 840 20.09 -28.51 -20.53
C HIS A 840 19.92 -29.74 -19.63
N THR A 841 21.00 -30.13 -18.96
CA THR A 841 21.05 -31.31 -18.08
C THR A 841 21.19 -30.86 -16.63
N PHE A 842 20.22 -31.23 -15.80
CA PHE A 842 20.18 -30.88 -14.38
C PHE A 842 20.49 -32.12 -13.54
N LEU A 843 21.54 -32.05 -12.71
CA LEU A 843 21.83 -33.03 -11.68
C LEU A 843 21.28 -32.56 -10.34
N VAL A 844 20.24 -33.24 -9.86
CA VAL A 844 19.58 -32.96 -8.60
C VAL A 844 20.17 -33.86 -7.51
N VAL A 845 20.70 -33.29 -6.44
CA VAL A 845 21.29 -34.03 -5.31
C VAL A 845 20.58 -33.66 -4.03
N ASP A 846 19.73 -34.55 -3.52
CA ASP A 846 19.08 -34.37 -2.22
C ASP A 846 19.97 -34.95 -1.11
N GLY A 847 20.59 -34.07 -0.32
CA GLY A 847 21.45 -34.45 0.79
C GLY A 847 22.94 -34.46 0.47
N TRP A 848 23.53 -33.29 0.21
CA TRP A 848 24.96 -33.13 -0.04
C TRP A 848 25.85 -33.68 1.10
N HIS A 849 25.41 -33.54 2.35
CA HIS A 849 26.09 -34.13 3.52
C HIS A 849 26.23 -35.66 3.43
N THR A 850 25.19 -36.37 2.95
CA THR A 850 25.23 -37.82 2.75
C THR A 850 26.15 -38.18 1.59
N LEU A 851 26.13 -37.39 0.52
CA LEU A 851 27.06 -37.57 -0.61
C LEU A 851 28.51 -37.43 -0.13
N ALA A 852 28.84 -36.38 0.61
CA ALA A 852 30.19 -36.14 1.11
C ALA A 852 30.68 -37.22 2.11
N ALA A 853 29.76 -37.88 2.82
CA ALA A 853 30.09 -38.92 3.80
C ALA A 853 30.21 -40.32 3.19
N ASP A 854 29.24 -40.72 2.34
CA ASP A 854 29.15 -42.08 1.81
C ASP A 854 29.78 -42.23 0.41
N PHE A 855 29.96 -41.13 -0.30
CA PHE A 855 30.46 -41.06 -1.69
C PHE A 855 31.51 -39.95 -1.84
N GLU A 856 32.48 -39.91 -0.93
CA GLU A 856 33.55 -38.90 -0.92
C GLU A 856 34.28 -38.82 -2.28
N ASP A 857 34.42 -39.95 -2.98
CA ASP A 857 35.02 -40.06 -4.31
C ASP A 857 34.30 -39.22 -5.39
N LEU A 858 33.04 -38.85 -5.17
CA LEU A 858 32.23 -38.06 -6.11
C LEU A 858 32.27 -36.56 -5.84
N VAL A 859 32.83 -36.11 -4.71
CA VAL A 859 32.86 -34.69 -4.35
C VAL A 859 33.72 -33.88 -5.33
N ASP A 860 34.89 -34.40 -5.71
CA ASP A 860 35.80 -33.72 -6.64
C ASP A 860 35.21 -33.64 -8.06
N PRO A 861 34.67 -34.73 -8.67
CA PRO A 861 33.94 -34.67 -9.93
C PRO A 861 32.78 -33.66 -9.93
N LEU A 862 32.01 -33.60 -8.86
CA LEU A 862 30.90 -32.64 -8.75
C LEU A 862 31.37 -31.21 -8.54
N THR A 863 32.54 -31.01 -7.94
CA THR A 863 33.17 -29.69 -7.83
C THR A 863 33.64 -29.21 -9.20
N ALA A 864 34.25 -30.09 -10.01
CA ALA A 864 34.58 -29.77 -11.40
C ALA A 864 33.32 -29.48 -12.23
N LEU A 865 32.25 -30.25 -12.04
CA LEU A 865 30.96 -29.99 -12.69
C LEU A 865 30.38 -28.63 -12.31
N ALA A 866 30.47 -28.21 -11.05
CA ALA A 866 30.01 -26.88 -10.63
C ALA A 866 30.83 -25.74 -11.27
N ALA A 867 32.11 -25.98 -11.59
CA ALA A 867 32.98 -25.01 -12.24
C ALA A 867 32.76 -24.94 -13.76
N ASP A 868 32.79 -26.09 -14.44
CA ASP A 868 32.82 -26.15 -15.90
C ASP A 868 31.43 -26.37 -16.52
N GLY A 869 30.50 -26.96 -15.75
CA GLY A 869 29.17 -27.36 -16.20
C GLY A 869 28.33 -26.28 -16.87
N PRO A 870 28.23 -25.04 -16.35
CA PRO A 870 27.41 -23.99 -16.94
C PRO A 870 27.74 -23.70 -18.41
N SER A 871 29.03 -23.76 -18.78
CA SER A 871 29.48 -23.54 -20.16
C SER A 871 29.02 -24.64 -21.13
N HIS A 872 28.66 -25.80 -20.59
CA HIS A 872 28.20 -26.99 -21.32
C HIS A 872 26.71 -27.30 -21.07
N ARG A 873 25.93 -26.35 -20.53
CA ARG A 873 24.49 -26.52 -20.20
C ARG A 873 24.24 -27.64 -19.19
N VAL A 874 25.21 -27.91 -18.32
CA VAL A 874 25.10 -28.86 -17.21
C VAL A 874 24.96 -28.07 -15.91
N HIS A 875 23.90 -28.34 -15.16
CA HIS A 875 23.52 -27.57 -13.98
C HIS A 875 23.42 -28.46 -12.74
N LEU A 876 23.87 -27.93 -11.61
CA LEU A 876 23.81 -28.60 -10.32
C LEU A 876 22.70 -28.01 -9.44
N VAL A 877 21.81 -28.85 -8.93
CA VAL A 877 20.72 -28.49 -8.01
C VAL A 877 20.88 -29.31 -6.74
N VAL A 878 21.30 -28.70 -5.64
CA VAL A 878 21.69 -29.44 -4.41
C VAL A 878 20.83 -29.05 -3.21
N SER A 879 20.61 -29.99 -2.28
CA SER A 879 20.12 -29.67 -0.94
C SER A 879 21.16 -29.93 0.13
N ALA A 880 21.21 -29.07 1.15
CA ALA A 880 22.09 -29.23 2.31
C ALA A 880 21.37 -28.81 3.61
N PRO A 881 21.71 -29.42 4.77
CA PRO A 881 21.11 -29.02 6.04
C PRO A 881 21.63 -27.66 6.56
N ARG A 882 22.87 -27.31 6.20
CA ARG A 882 23.55 -26.06 6.53
C ARG A 882 24.47 -25.65 5.38
N TRP A 883 24.68 -24.34 5.20
CA TRP A 883 25.54 -23.82 4.15
C TRP A 883 27.01 -24.23 4.29
N THR A 884 27.48 -24.46 5.52
CA THR A 884 28.86 -24.86 5.83
C THR A 884 29.23 -26.27 5.37
N VAL A 885 28.24 -27.12 5.07
CA VAL A 885 28.46 -28.47 4.53
C VAL A 885 28.93 -28.40 3.07
N LEU A 886 28.49 -27.39 2.33
CA LEU A 886 28.95 -27.16 0.96
C LEU A 886 30.36 -26.57 1.00
N ARG A 887 31.32 -27.20 0.32
CA ARG A 887 32.68 -26.66 0.19
C ARG A 887 32.60 -25.27 -0.48
N PRO A 888 33.42 -24.29 -0.07
CA PRO A 888 33.43 -22.96 -0.69
C PRO A 888 33.53 -23.00 -2.23
N ALA A 889 34.35 -23.91 -2.75
CA ALA A 889 34.53 -24.13 -4.19
C ALA A 889 33.24 -24.48 -4.94
N VAL A 890 32.24 -25.08 -4.28
CA VAL A 890 30.91 -25.35 -4.87
C VAL A 890 29.92 -24.28 -4.47
N ARG A 891 29.86 -23.94 -3.18
CA ARG A 891 28.89 -22.98 -2.62
C ARG A 891 28.98 -21.60 -3.29
N ASP A 892 30.18 -21.12 -3.55
CA ASP A 892 30.41 -19.77 -4.06
C ASP A 892 30.12 -19.67 -5.57
N LEU A 893 30.09 -20.80 -6.29
CA LEU A 893 29.66 -20.89 -7.69
C LEU A 893 28.13 -20.98 -7.86
N ILE A 894 27.41 -21.30 -6.78
CA ILE A 894 25.95 -21.36 -6.78
C ILE A 894 25.38 -19.98 -6.45
N SER A 895 24.78 -19.35 -7.45
CA SER A 895 24.15 -18.02 -7.34
C SER A 895 22.71 -18.09 -6.84
N HIS A 896 21.93 -19.07 -7.29
CA HIS A 896 20.54 -19.24 -6.86
C HIS A 896 20.49 -19.96 -5.52
N ARG A 897 20.29 -19.20 -4.44
CA ARG A 897 20.31 -19.71 -3.06
C ARG A 897 18.92 -19.58 -2.44
N LEU A 898 18.31 -20.72 -2.14
CA LEU A 898 17.02 -20.79 -1.45
C LEU A 898 17.26 -21.22 -0.01
N GLU A 899 17.05 -20.31 0.94
CA GLU A 899 17.29 -20.57 2.37
C GLU A 899 15.98 -20.78 3.11
N LEU A 900 15.63 -22.05 3.35
CA LEU A 900 14.50 -22.42 4.20
C LEU A 900 14.86 -22.24 5.68
N LYS A 901 13.87 -22.39 6.56
CA LYS A 901 14.08 -22.33 8.01
C LYS A 901 15.29 -23.19 8.43
N LEU A 902 16.33 -22.52 8.93
CA LEU A 902 17.55 -23.16 9.43
C LEU A 902 17.36 -23.62 10.89
N GLY A 903 18.13 -24.62 11.30
CA GLY A 903 18.15 -25.05 12.72
C GLY A 903 18.77 -23.99 13.63
N GLU A 904 19.79 -23.29 13.15
CA GLU A 904 20.45 -22.17 13.84
C GLU A 904 20.48 -20.96 12.90
N ALA A 905 19.91 -19.83 13.33
CA ALA A 905 19.85 -18.63 12.49
C ALA A 905 21.23 -18.01 12.20
N MET A 906 22.25 -18.32 13.01
CA MET A 906 23.63 -17.87 12.80
C MET A 906 24.27 -18.45 11.53
N ASP A 907 23.79 -19.60 11.06
CA ASP A 907 24.24 -20.25 9.83
C ASP A 907 23.67 -19.57 8.57
N SER A 908 22.77 -18.58 8.71
CA SER A 908 22.20 -17.83 7.58
C SER A 908 23.27 -17.05 6.83
N LEU A 909 23.20 -17.10 5.49
CA LEU A 909 24.02 -16.27 4.60
C LEU A 909 23.31 -14.99 4.15
N ILE A 910 22.02 -14.86 4.48
CA ILE A 910 21.15 -13.77 4.01
C ILE A 910 20.97 -12.76 5.13
N ASP A 911 20.17 -13.10 6.15
CA ASP A 911 19.97 -12.26 7.33
C ASP A 911 19.66 -13.13 8.57
N ARG A 912 20.53 -13.01 9.57
CA ARG A 912 20.43 -13.78 10.83
C ARG A 912 19.20 -13.42 11.65
N LYS A 913 18.82 -12.14 11.70
CA LYS A 913 17.65 -11.68 12.45
C LYS A 913 16.37 -12.11 11.75
N ALA A 914 16.30 -11.99 10.43
CA ALA A 914 15.15 -12.44 9.65
C ALA A 914 14.94 -13.96 9.78
N GLN A 915 16.01 -14.76 9.73
CA GLN A 915 15.92 -16.20 9.96
C GLN A 915 15.42 -16.58 11.35
N GLN A 916 15.80 -15.83 12.38
CA GLN A 916 15.34 -16.11 13.75
C GLN A 916 13.81 -15.98 13.83
N LYS A 917 13.24 -14.97 13.17
CA LYS A 917 11.80 -14.66 13.19
C LYS A 917 10.96 -15.57 12.29
N LEU A 918 11.57 -16.20 11.29
CA LEU A 918 10.88 -17.07 10.33
C LEU A 918 10.09 -18.20 11.03
N PRO A 919 8.82 -18.46 10.66
CA PRO A 919 8.04 -19.55 11.24
C PRO A 919 8.69 -20.92 10.99
N GLY A 920 8.55 -21.84 11.95
CA GLY A 920 9.04 -23.22 11.86
C GLY A 920 8.19 -24.14 10.97
N LEU A 921 7.52 -23.60 9.95
CA LEU A 921 6.66 -24.35 9.04
C LEU A 921 7.43 -24.78 7.77
N PRO A 922 7.17 -25.98 7.22
CA PRO A 922 7.81 -26.42 5.98
C PRO A 922 7.54 -25.47 4.81
N GLY A 923 8.53 -25.31 3.92
CA GLY A 923 8.44 -24.45 2.74
C GLY A 923 8.70 -22.97 3.01
N ARG A 924 8.73 -22.54 4.28
CA ARG A 924 9.08 -21.17 4.66
C ARG A 924 10.58 -20.92 4.56
N GLY A 925 10.95 -19.77 4.01
CA GLY A 925 12.35 -19.36 3.88
C GLY A 925 12.52 -17.87 3.59
N LEU A 926 13.75 -17.51 3.26
CA LEU A 926 14.14 -16.20 2.73
C LEU A 926 14.64 -16.36 1.29
N ASP A 927 14.27 -15.41 0.45
CA ASP A 927 14.88 -15.24 -0.86
C ASP A 927 16.23 -14.48 -0.74
N PRO A 928 17.01 -14.35 -1.83
CA PRO A 928 18.33 -13.69 -1.80
C PRO A 928 18.31 -12.24 -1.30
N GLU A 929 17.17 -11.54 -1.41
CA GLU A 929 16.98 -10.17 -0.92
C GLU A 929 16.55 -10.11 0.56
N GLY A 930 16.40 -11.26 1.23
CA GLY A 930 15.97 -11.34 2.62
C GLY A 930 14.47 -11.23 2.82
N ARG A 931 13.68 -11.37 1.75
CA ARG A 931 12.21 -11.29 1.81
C ARG A 931 11.64 -12.66 2.19
N PRO A 932 10.57 -12.71 3.02
CA PRO A 932 9.90 -13.96 3.34
C PRO A 932 9.32 -14.62 2.09
N MET A 933 9.61 -15.91 1.91
CA MET A 933 9.08 -16.73 0.83
C MET A 933 8.40 -17.99 1.34
N LEU A 934 7.47 -18.51 0.54
CA LEU A 934 6.84 -19.81 0.71
C LEU A 934 7.01 -20.61 -0.59
N LEU A 935 7.75 -21.71 -0.52
CA LEU A 935 7.83 -22.67 -1.61
C LEU A 935 6.52 -23.42 -1.79
N ALA A 936 6.16 -23.66 -3.05
CA ALA A 936 5.02 -24.48 -3.38
C ALA A 936 5.23 -25.94 -2.99
N LEU A 937 4.13 -26.59 -2.62
CA LEU A 937 4.07 -28.01 -2.40
C LEU A 937 3.76 -28.70 -3.73
N SER A 938 4.63 -29.62 -4.13
CA SER A 938 4.37 -30.53 -5.24
C SER A 938 3.87 -31.89 -4.73
N SER A 939 2.66 -32.27 -5.12
CA SER A 939 2.00 -33.52 -4.79
C SER A 939 2.27 -34.63 -5.82
N ASN A 940 1.88 -35.86 -5.52
CA ASN A 940 1.94 -36.96 -6.51
C ASN A 940 0.92 -36.78 -7.64
N GLN A 941 -0.16 -36.03 -7.38
CA GLN A 941 -1.18 -35.73 -8.39
C GLN A 941 -0.63 -34.75 -9.43
N ASP A 942 0.19 -33.77 -9.03
CA ASP A 942 0.85 -32.85 -9.97
C ASP A 942 1.75 -33.61 -10.95
N ILE A 943 2.56 -34.56 -10.45
CA ILE A 943 3.42 -35.39 -11.30
C ILE A 943 2.59 -36.23 -12.27
N ALA A 944 1.50 -36.85 -11.82
CA ALA A 944 0.60 -37.61 -12.69
C ALA A 944 -0.10 -36.72 -13.72
N HIS A 945 -0.43 -35.48 -13.36
CA HIS A 945 -1.02 -34.51 -14.26
C HIS A 945 -0.02 -34.06 -15.34
N ILE A 946 1.22 -33.72 -14.98
CA ILE A 946 2.26 -33.32 -15.94
C ILE A 946 2.49 -34.42 -17.00
N VAL A 947 2.53 -35.69 -16.57
CA VAL A 947 2.69 -36.84 -17.47
C VAL A 947 1.52 -36.99 -18.44
N THR A 948 0.28 -36.74 -18.00
CA THR A 948 -0.91 -36.91 -18.84
C THR A 948 -1.22 -35.69 -19.71
N ALA A 949 -0.96 -34.49 -19.20
CA ALA A 949 -1.27 -33.22 -19.88
C ALA A 949 -0.37 -32.98 -21.11
N THR A 950 0.88 -33.47 -21.09
CA THR A 950 1.83 -33.22 -22.17
C THR A 950 2.52 -34.52 -22.61
N PRO A 951 1.89 -35.32 -23.49
CA PRO A 951 2.52 -36.52 -24.04
C PRO A 951 3.73 -36.11 -24.89
N GLN A 952 4.92 -36.40 -24.40
CA GLN A 952 6.21 -36.08 -25.03
C GLN A 952 7.07 -37.35 -25.09
N GLU A 953 7.98 -37.41 -26.06
CA GLU A 953 8.98 -38.49 -26.09
C GLU A 953 9.88 -38.39 -24.85
N PRO A 954 9.96 -39.45 -24.02
CA PRO A 954 10.81 -39.43 -22.84
C PRO A 954 12.29 -39.24 -23.21
N VAL A 955 13.03 -38.57 -22.32
CA VAL A 955 14.48 -38.45 -22.47
C VAL A 955 15.15 -39.84 -22.44
N PRO A 956 16.31 -40.02 -23.09
CA PRO A 956 17.06 -41.28 -23.01
C PRO A 956 17.32 -41.66 -21.55
N ARG A 957 16.85 -42.85 -21.17
CA ARG A 957 17.01 -43.37 -19.80
C ARG A 957 18.48 -43.66 -19.51
N LEU A 958 18.85 -43.54 -18.23
CA LEU A 958 20.19 -43.87 -17.75
C LEU A 958 20.51 -45.32 -18.13
N ARG A 959 21.57 -45.51 -18.90
CA ARG A 959 22.10 -46.85 -19.17
C ARG A 959 22.75 -47.37 -17.89
N VAL A 960 22.25 -48.48 -17.39
CA VAL A 960 22.86 -49.23 -16.29
C VAL A 960 23.54 -50.47 -16.86
N LEU A 961 24.48 -51.03 -16.11
CA LEU A 961 25.08 -52.27 -16.55
C LEU A 961 24.06 -53.42 -16.49
N PRO A 962 23.98 -54.25 -17.54
CA PRO A 962 23.06 -55.36 -17.57
C PRO A 962 23.51 -56.44 -16.57
N PRO A 963 22.57 -57.21 -15.97
CA PRO A 963 22.91 -58.31 -15.07
C PRO A 963 23.59 -59.48 -15.79
N ARG A 964 23.39 -59.60 -17.10
CA ARG A 964 24.02 -60.58 -17.98
C ARG A 964 24.21 -59.94 -19.34
N VAL A 965 25.37 -60.17 -19.95
CA VAL A 965 25.68 -59.79 -21.34
C VAL A 965 26.31 -60.98 -22.03
N THR A 966 26.02 -61.21 -23.30
CA THR A 966 26.62 -62.29 -24.08
C THR A 966 27.76 -61.77 -24.97
N LEU A 967 28.73 -62.62 -25.29
CA LEU A 967 29.88 -62.23 -26.10
C LEU A 967 29.49 -61.64 -27.48
N PRO A 968 28.46 -62.15 -28.19
CA PRO A 968 27.98 -61.54 -29.44
C PRO A 968 27.30 -60.18 -29.29
N GLU A 969 26.86 -59.80 -28.08
CA GLU A 969 26.25 -58.49 -27.80
C GLU A 969 27.30 -57.39 -27.62
N LEU A 970 28.60 -57.73 -27.58
CA LEU A 970 29.67 -56.75 -27.45
C LEU A 970 29.94 -56.06 -28.79
N ASP A 971 29.94 -54.72 -28.77
CA ASP A 971 30.35 -53.92 -29.93
C ASP A 971 31.82 -54.20 -30.30
N PRO A 972 32.17 -54.29 -31.59
CA PRO A 972 33.55 -54.49 -32.02
C PRO A 972 34.47 -53.39 -31.51
N ALA A 973 35.56 -53.77 -30.84
CA ALA A 973 36.58 -52.85 -30.34
C ALA A 973 37.99 -53.48 -30.48
N PRO A 974 39.07 -52.65 -30.50
CA PRO A 974 40.43 -53.16 -30.61
C PRO A 974 40.82 -54.04 -29.41
N GLY A 975 41.37 -55.22 -29.67
CA GLY A 975 41.75 -56.21 -28.67
C GLY A 975 40.74 -57.36 -28.57
N ILE A 976 40.82 -58.13 -27.49
CA ILE A 976 39.98 -59.29 -27.22
C ILE A 976 38.78 -58.86 -26.36
N PRO A 977 37.54 -58.88 -26.88
CA PRO A 977 36.36 -58.45 -26.13
C PRO A 977 36.12 -59.31 -24.88
N LEU A 978 35.87 -58.66 -23.75
CA LEU A 978 35.75 -59.33 -22.44
C LEU A 978 34.46 -58.97 -21.72
N ALA A 979 34.13 -57.69 -21.65
CA ALA A 979 33.09 -57.17 -20.76
C ALA A 979 32.43 -55.91 -21.32
N VAL A 980 31.30 -55.50 -20.75
CA VAL A 980 30.76 -54.15 -20.90
C VAL A 980 31.01 -53.37 -19.60
N GLY A 981 31.50 -52.15 -19.67
CA GLY A 981 31.73 -51.37 -18.44
C GLY A 981 32.51 -50.07 -18.61
N GLY A 982 33.10 -49.66 -17.50
CA GLY A 982 33.73 -48.34 -17.36
C GLY A 982 32.71 -47.20 -17.34
N PRO A 983 33.16 -45.93 -17.36
CA PRO A 983 32.29 -44.76 -17.17
C PRO A 983 31.22 -44.60 -18.27
N ARG A 984 31.43 -45.24 -19.43
CA ARG A 984 30.58 -45.11 -20.63
C ARG A 984 29.76 -46.37 -20.96
N LEU A 985 29.92 -47.44 -20.18
CA LEU A 985 29.31 -48.75 -20.48
C LEU A 985 29.59 -49.24 -21.91
N GLY A 986 30.84 -49.10 -22.36
CA GLY A 986 31.26 -49.61 -23.67
C GLY A 986 31.90 -50.99 -23.56
N THR A 987 32.19 -51.61 -24.71
CA THR A 987 32.97 -52.85 -24.76
C THR A 987 34.38 -52.62 -24.21
N LEU A 988 34.71 -53.36 -23.17
CA LEU A 988 36.05 -53.47 -22.60
C LEU A 988 36.74 -54.69 -23.22
N CYS A 989 37.91 -54.43 -23.78
CA CYS A 989 38.76 -55.44 -24.37
C CYS A 989 40.05 -55.60 -23.56
N TRP A 990 40.58 -56.83 -23.54
CA TRP A 990 41.95 -57.08 -23.14
C TRP A 990 42.85 -57.00 -24.37
N ASP A 991 43.90 -56.17 -24.31
CA ASP A 991 44.91 -56.07 -25.36
C ASP A 991 46.21 -56.77 -24.90
N PRO A 992 46.53 -57.97 -25.44
CA PRO A 992 47.75 -58.70 -25.11
C PRO A 992 49.04 -57.99 -25.52
N VAL A 993 48.99 -57.08 -26.50
CA VAL A 993 50.18 -56.33 -26.93
C VAL A 993 50.55 -55.27 -25.90
N GLY A 994 49.53 -54.58 -25.37
CA GLY A 994 49.68 -53.53 -24.38
C GLY A 994 49.86 -54.04 -22.94
N SER A 995 49.20 -55.13 -22.57
CA SER A 995 49.35 -55.78 -21.27
C SER A 995 49.39 -57.30 -21.46
N PRO A 996 50.59 -57.92 -21.43
CA PRO A 996 50.79 -59.30 -21.89
C PRO A 996 50.13 -60.34 -20.99
N HIS A 997 49.72 -59.97 -19.79
CA HIS A 997 49.15 -60.88 -18.81
C HIS A 997 47.81 -60.37 -18.30
N LEU A 998 46.89 -61.30 -18.02
CA LEU A 998 45.57 -61.06 -17.45
C LEU A 998 45.42 -61.87 -16.16
N VAL A 999 45.00 -61.20 -15.08
CA VAL A 999 44.76 -61.82 -13.78
C VAL A 999 43.32 -61.60 -13.36
N CYS A 1000 42.56 -62.67 -13.17
CA CYS A 1000 41.20 -62.67 -12.66
C CYS A 1000 41.15 -63.23 -11.24
N ILE A 1001 40.66 -62.43 -10.30
CA ILE A 1001 40.57 -62.81 -8.88
C ILE A 1001 39.12 -62.67 -8.43
N GLY A 1002 38.63 -63.65 -7.68
CA GLY A 1002 37.28 -63.62 -7.13
C GLY A 1002 36.95 -64.77 -6.20
N GLY A 1003 35.94 -64.60 -5.37
CA GLY A 1003 35.37 -65.59 -4.48
C GLY A 1003 34.74 -66.77 -5.23
N GLN A 1004 34.20 -67.73 -4.49
CA GLN A 1004 33.50 -68.87 -5.09
C GLN A 1004 32.20 -68.40 -5.78
N GLY A 1005 31.92 -68.87 -7.00
CA GLY A 1005 30.72 -68.48 -7.75
C GLY A 1005 30.74 -67.08 -8.38
N SER A 1006 31.83 -66.33 -8.24
CA SER A 1006 31.96 -64.96 -8.75
C SER A 1006 32.05 -64.83 -10.28
N GLY A 1007 32.31 -65.91 -11.01
CA GLY A 1007 32.39 -65.91 -12.48
C GLY A 1007 33.82 -66.00 -13.08
N LYS A 1008 34.84 -66.39 -12.30
CA LYS A 1008 36.23 -66.55 -12.78
C LYS A 1008 36.37 -67.43 -14.03
N SER A 1009 35.89 -68.67 -13.98
CA SER A 1009 35.95 -69.59 -15.12
C SER A 1009 35.13 -69.06 -16.31
N THR A 1010 34.07 -68.28 -16.09
CA THR A 1010 33.35 -67.61 -17.18
C THR A 1010 34.24 -66.55 -17.83
N ALA A 1011 34.91 -65.70 -17.07
CA ALA A 1011 35.82 -64.68 -17.61
C ALA A 1011 36.95 -65.31 -18.44
N LEU A 1012 37.56 -66.39 -17.96
CA LEU A 1012 38.56 -67.14 -18.71
C LEU A 1012 37.98 -67.73 -20.00
N ALA A 1013 36.77 -68.30 -19.95
CA ALA A 1013 36.11 -68.83 -21.13
C ALA A 1013 35.83 -67.75 -22.18
N THR A 1014 35.45 -66.55 -21.77
CA THR A 1014 35.23 -65.39 -22.65
C THR A 1014 36.50 -64.97 -23.36
N VAL A 1015 37.61 -64.85 -22.62
CA VAL A 1015 38.92 -64.52 -23.19
C VAL A 1015 39.38 -65.62 -24.15
N MET A 1016 39.25 -66.88 -23.78
CA MET A 1016 39.62 -68.00 -24.64
C MET A 1016 38.82 -68.01 -25.95
N ALA A 1017 37.51 -67.72 -25.90
CA ALA A 1017 36.68 -67.62 -27.10
C ALA A 1017 37.20 -66.51 -28.03
N GLY A 1018 37.58 -65.35 -27.47
CA GLY A 1018 38.17 -64.27 -28.26
C GLY A 1018 39.58 -64.57 -28.80
N ILE A 1019 40.40 -65.33 -28.07
CA ILE A 1019 41.70 -65.84 -28.59
C ILE A 1019 41.47 -66.83 -29.74
N CYS A 1020 40.48 -67.72 -29.63
CA CYS A 1020 40.14 -68.65 -30.70
C CYS A 1020 39.74 -67.93 -31.99
N ALA A 1021 39.12 -66.75 -31.89
CA ALA A 1021 38.77 -65.93 -33.03
C ALA A 1021 40.00 -65.33 -33.76
N LEU A 1022 41.18 -65.27 -33.14
CA LEU A 1022 42.43 -64.84 -33.78
C LEU A 1022 42.96 -65.89 -34.78
N GLY A 1023 42.57 -67.16 -34.60
CA GLY A 1023 43.02 -68.29 -35.41
C GLY A 1023 44.33 -68.93 -34.93
N ARG A 1024 44.51 -70.20 -35.30
CA ARG A 1024 45.61 -71.08 -34.84
C ARG A 1024 47.02 -70.63 -35.21
N ASP A 1025 47.16 -69.85 -36.28
CA ASP A 1025 48.46 -69.40 -36.77
C ASP A 1025 48.96 -68.18 -36.00
N ALA A 1026 48.04 -67.41 -35.39
CA ALA A 1026 48.34 -66.28 -34.54
C ALA A 1026 48.50 -66.69 -33.07
N ALA A 1027 47.68 -67.61 -32.57
CA ALA A 1027 47.65 -67.97 -31.16
C ALA A 1027 47.42 -69.47 -30.92
N ARG A 1028 48.06 -70.01 -29.87
CA ARG A 1028 47.82 -71.36 -29.34
C ARG A 1028 47.58 -71.31 -27.84
N LEU A 1029 46.68 -72.17 -27.35
CA LEU A 1029 46.27 -72.22 -25.95
C LEU A 1029 46.92 -73.41 -25.22
N VAL A 1030 47.50 -73.14 -24.05
CA VAL A 1030 47.91 -74.16 -23.09
C VAL A 1030 47.01 -74.04 -21.88
N LEU A 1031 46.17 -75.05 -21.62
CA LEU A 1031 45.12 -74.97 -20.62
C LEU A 1031 45.42 -75.88 -19.43
N ILE A 1032 45.56 -75.28 -18.25
CA ILE A 1032 45.69 -75.95 -16.96
C ILE A 1032 44.35 -75.78 -16.23
N ASP A 1033 43.59 -76.87 -16.12
CA ASP A 1033 42.21 -76.87 -15.63
C ASP A 1033 41.96 -78.09 -14.73
N HIS A 1034 42.39 -78.01 -13.47
CA HIS A 1034 42.30 -79.12 -12.51
C HIS A 1034 40.85 -79.47 -12.14
N ARG A 1035 39.91 -78.54 -12.28
CA ARG A 1035 38.48 -78.76 -12.03
C ARG A 1035 37.67 -79.12 -13.27
N ARG A 1036 38.30 -79.14 -14.45
CA ARG A 1036 37.68 -79.46 -15.75
C ARG A 1036 36.54 -78.50 -16.10
N ALA A 1037 36.62 -77.25 -15.66
CA ALA A 1037 35.63 -76.22 -15.90
C ALA A 1037 35.49 -75.83 -17.39
N HIS A 1038 36.52 -76.12 -18.20
CA HIS A 1038 36.66 -75.70 -19.59
C HIS A 1038 36.72 -76.87 -20.59
N LEU A 1039 36.46 -78.10 -20.13
CA LEU A 1039 36.47 -79.29 -20.98
C LEU A 1039 35.52 -79.14 -22.18
N GLY A 1040 36.02 -79.39 -23.40
CA GLY A 1040 35.24 -79.31 -24.65
C GLY A 1040 34.91 -77.90 -25.16
N ARG A 1041 35.30 -76.83 -24.44
CA ARG A 1041 35.01 -75.44 -24.83
C ARG A 1041 35.89 -74.91 -25.95
N VAL A 1042 37.14 -75.36 -26.02
CA VAL A 1042 38.12 -74.94 -27.02
C VAL A 1042 38.25 -76.02 -28.09
N ASP A 1043 38.37 -75.63 -29.36
CA ASP A 1043 38.65 -76.54 -30.47
C ASP A 1043 40.03 -77.21 -30.29
N GLU A 1044 40.14 -78.52 -30.54
CA GLU A 1044 41.41 -79.26 -30.44
C GLU A 1044 42.52 -78.64 -31.31
N SER A 1045 42.15 -78.01 -32.42
CA SER A 1045 43.08 -77.30 -33.31
C SER A 1045 43.70 -76.03 -32.71
N MET A 1046 43.13 -75.47 -31.64
CA MET A 1046 43.69 -74.32 -30.92
C MET A 1046 44.54 -74.73 -29.70
N LEU A 1047 44.35 -75.95 -29.19
CA LEU A 1047 45.05 -76.45 -28.00
C LEU A 1047 46.45 -76.95 -28.36
N ALA A 1048 47.47 -76.39 -27.71
CA ALA A 1048 48.83 -76.92 -27.73
C ALA A 1048 49.03 -78.00 -26.66
N ALA A 1049 48.44 -77.81 -25.48
CA ALA A 1049 48.42 -78.80 -24.40
C ALA A 1049 47.22 -78.57 -23.47
N TYR A 1050 46.69 -79.66 -22.90
CA TYR A 1050 45.63 -79.63 -21.90
C TYR A 1050 46.04 -80.48 -20.70
N SER A 1051 46.00 -79.91 -19.50
CA SER A 1051 46.34 -80.57 -18.25
C SER A 1051 45.22 -80.46 -17.23
N ALA A 1052 44.70 -81.61 -16.78
CA ALA A 1052 43.67 -81.68 -15.74
C ALA A 1052 44.16 -82.28 -14.41
N THR A 1053 45.45 -82.60 -14.29
CA THR A 1053 46.04 -83.18 -13.07
C THR A 1053 47.35 -82.49 -12.72
N THR A 1054 47.75 -82.56 -11.44
CA THR A 1054 48.99 -81.93 -10.96
C THR A 1054 50.23 -82.49 -11.66
N SER A 1055 50.31 -83.81 -11.89
CA SER A 1055 51.45 -84.42 -12.59
C SER A 1055 51.56 -84.00 -14.05
N ALA A 1056 50.44 -83.97 -14.78
CA ALA A 1056 50.41 -83.50 -16.17
C ALA A 1056 50.73 -82.00 -16.27
N THR A 1057 50.47 -81.23 -15.22
CA THR A 1057 50.74 -79.79 -15.18
C THR A 1057 52.24 -79.52 -15.15
N ALA A 1058 53.00 -80.27 -14.34
CA ALA A 1058 54.44 -80.12 -14.25
C ALA A 1058 55.15 -80.43 -15.58
N ASP A 1059 54.69 -81.46 -16.31
CA ASP A 1059 55.23 -81.81 -17.63
C ASP A 1059 54.83 -80.77 -18.70
N THR A 1060 53.55 -80.36 -18.71
CA THR A 1060 53.05 -79.33 -19.65
C THR A 1060 53.81 -78.00 -19.49
N LEU A 1061 54.02 -77.54 -18.25
CA LEU A 1061 54.77 -76.33 -17.97
C LEU A 1061 56.25 -76.45 -18.38
N ARG A 1062 56.85 -77.63 -18.23
CA ARG A 1062 58.22 -77.90 -18.70
C ARG A 1062 58.33 -77.78 -20.22
N ASP A 1063 57.35 -78.30 -20.95
CA ASP A 1063 57.32 -78.25 -22.42
C ASP A 1063 57.10 -76.82 -22.92
N VAL A 1064 56.24 -76.05 -22.24
CA VAL A 1064 56.05 -74.61 -22.50
C VAL A 1064 57.34 -73.83 -22.30
N VAL A 1065 58.02 -74.03 -21.16
CA VAL A 1065 59.29 -73.37 -20.86
C VAL A 1065 60.35 -73.75 -21.88
N THR A 1066 60.43 -75.01 -22.28
CA THR A 1066 61.37 -75.48 -23.32
C THR A 1066 61.11 -74.78 -24.66
N THR A 1067 59.84 -74.69 -25.06
CA THR A 1067 59.43 -74.06 -26.32
C THR A 1067 59.72 -72.55 -26.34
N LEU A 1068 59.40 -71.85 -25.25
CA LEU A 1068 59.57 -70.40 -25.14
C LEU A 1068 61.02 -69.99 -24.89
N SER A 1069 61.80 -70.81 -24.16
CA SER A 1069 63.23 -70.55 -23.97
C SER A 1069 63.99 -70.59 -25.30
N ALA A 1070 63.57 -71.42 -26.25
CA ALA A 1070 64.14 -71.45 -27.60
C ALA A 1070 63.86 -70.17 -28.41
N ARG A 1071 62.89 -69.33 -27.99
CA ARG A 1071 62.57 -68.04 -28.61
C ARG A 1071 63.33 -66.87 -27.98
N LEU A 1072 64.07 -67.06 -26.89
CA LEU A 1072 64.80 -65.98 -26.24
C LEU A 1072 65.82 -65.35 -27.21
N PRO A 1073 65.91 -64.01 -27.25
CA PRO A 1073 66.84 -63.34 -28.16
C PRO A 1073 68.28 -63.67 -27.76
N GLY A 1074 69.05 -64.18 -28.73
CA GLY A 1074 70.50 -64.38 -28.58
C GLY A 1074 71.28 -63.07 -28.67
N PRO A 1075 72.60 -63.09 -28.41
CA PRO A 1075 73.46 -61.90 -28.46
C PRO A 1075 73.59 -61.29 -29.86
N ASP A 1076 73.24 -62.03 -30.93
CA ASP A 1076 73.36 -61.61 -32.33
C ASP A 1076 72.12 -60.89 -32.89
N ILE A 1077 71.06 -60.72 -32.08
CA ILE A 1077 69.80 -60.09 -32.51
C ILE A 1077 69.93 -58.56 -32.52
N THR A 1078 69.64 -57.95 -33.67
CA THR A 1078 69.70 -56.48 -33.81
C THR A 1078 68.50 -55.81 -33.13
N PRO A 1079 68.59 -54.52 -32.71
CA PRO A 1079 67.45 -53.80 -32.14
C PRO A 1079 66.22 -53.71 -33.07
N ALA A 1080 66.44 -53.68 -34.39
CA ALA A 1080 65.36 -53.68 -35.38
C ALA A 1080 64.63 -55.03 -35.42
N GLN A 1081 65.36 -56.14 -35.36
CA GLN A 1081 64.80 -57.49 -35.27
C GLN A 1081 64.10 -57.70 -33.93
N LEU A 1082 64.66 -57.18 -32.83
CA LEU A 1082 64.04 -57.21 -31.51
C LEU A 1082 62.66 -56.52 -31.50
N ALA A 1083 62.56 -55.36 -32.15
CA ALA A 1083 61.30 -54.62 -32.27
C ALA A 1083 60.29 -55.30 -33.21
N ALA A 1084 60.76 -55.96 -34.29
CA ALA A 1084 59.92 -56.63 -35.28
C ALA A 1084 59.50 -58.06 -34.89
N ARG A 1085 60.19 -58.69 -33.93
CA ARG A 1085 59.99 -60.10 -33.52
C ARG A 1085 60.15 -61.12 -34.64
N ASP A 1086 61.15 -60.95 -35.49
CA ASP A 1086 61.35 -61.75 -36.71
C ASP A 1086 62.44 -62.83 -36.60
N TRP A 1087 63.11 -63.00 -35.45
CA TRP A 1087 64.14 -64.05 -35.24
C TRP A 1087 63.55 -65.41 -34.87
N TRP A 1088 62.25 -65.47 -34.58
CA TRP A 1088 61.48 -66.69 -34.40
C TRP A 1088 60.16 -66.58 -35.16
N THR A 1089 59.60 -67.71 -35.55
CA THR A 1089 58.30 -67.79 -36.24
C THR A 1089 57.38 -68.77 -35.53
N GLY A 1090 56.12 -68.41 -35.38
CA GLY A 1090 55.10 -69.28 -34.81
C GLY A 1090 54.02 -68.48 -34.10
N PRO A 1091 52.99 -69.15 -33.57
CA PRO A 1091 51.93 -68.49 -32.82
C PRO A 1091 52.42 -68.05 -31.43
N ASP A 1092 51.77 -67.04 -30.89
CA ASP A 1092 51.87 -66.67 -29.48
C ASP A 1092 51.26 -67.78 -28.61
N ILE A 1093 51.88 -68.04 -27.45
CA ILE A 1093 51.47 -69.07 -26.50
C ILE A 1093 50.73 -68.41 -25.35
N HIS A 1094 49.43 -68.69 -25.27
CA HIS A 1094 48.55 -68.24 -24.21
C HIS A 1094 48.39 -69.36 -23.17
N VAL A 1095 49.07 -69.23 -22.04
CA VAL A 1095 48.95 -70.16 -20.91
C VAL A 1095 47.79 -69.72 -20.03
N VAL A 1096 46.72 -70.50 -20.06
CA VAL A 1096 45.51 -70.30 -19.27
C VAL A 1096 45.57 -71.23 -18.06
N ILE A 1097 45.55 -70.65 -16.87
CA ILE A 1097 45.53 -71.41 -15.60
C ILE A 1097 44.25 -71.06 -14.88
N ASP A 1098 43.27 -71.98 -14.86
CA ASP A 1098 42.15 -71.89 -13.94
C ASP A 1098 42.56 -72.42 -12.56
N ASP A 1099 42.04 -71.81 -11.50
CA ASP A 1099 42.38 -72.11 -10.10
C ASP A 1099 43.90 -72.21 -9.82
N LEU A 1100 44.64 -71.12 -10.06
CA LEU A 1100 46.09 -71.00 -9.82
C LEU A 1100 46.53 -71.48 -8.42
N ASP A 1101 45.66 -71.36 -7.41
CA ASP A 1101 45.94 -71.83 -6.05
C ASP A 1101 46.05 -73.37 -5.90
N LEU A 1102 45.72 -74.14 -6.93
CA LEU A 1102 45.91 -75.60 -6.99
C LEU A 1102 47.24 -76.02 -7.64
N VAL A 1103 47.96 -75.09 -8.27
CA VAL A 1103 49.26 -75.35 -8.90
C VAL A 1103 50.39 -75.16 -7.90
N ALA A 1104 51.36 -76.07 -7.88
CA ALA A 1104 52.48 -75.99 -6.95
C ALA A 1104 53.45 -74.86 -7.32
N ASP A 1105 53.88 -74.08 -6.32
CA ASP A 1105 54.80 -72.93 -6.51
C ASP A 1105 56.11 -73.31 -7.22
N HIS A 1106 56.65 -74.52 -6.99
CA HIS A 1106 57.86 -75.01 -7.67
C HIS A 1106 57.68 -75.13 -9.18
N ASP A 1107 56.49 -75.52 -9.65
CA ASP A 1107 56.22 -75.67 -11.08
C ASP A 1107 56.04 -74.29 -11.74
N LEU A 1108 55.39 -73.36 -11.03
CA LEU A 1108 55.23 -71.96 -11.46
C LEU A 1108 56.56 -71.21 -11.52
N ALA A 1109 57.50 -71.51 -10.62
CA ALA A 1109 58.81 -70.86 -10.57
C ALA A 1109 59.60 -70.97 -11.88
N ARG A 1110 59.34 -72.02 -12.70
CA ARG A 1110 59.98 -72.24 -13.99
C ARG A 1110 59.57 -71.21 -15.06
N LEU A 1111 58.38 -70.62 -14.91
CA LEU A 1111 57.90 -69.56 -15.81
C LEU A 1111 58.43 -68.19 -15.41
N THR A 1112 58.80 -67.98 -14.14
CA THR A 1112 59.23 -66.68 -13.60
C THR A 1112 60.38 -66.07 -14.39
N ASP A 1113 61.37 -66.88 -14.78
CA ASP A 1113 62.56 -66.43 -15.52
C ASP A 1113 62.24 -65.94 -16.94
N LEU A 1114 61.09 -66.35 -17.49
CA LEU A 1114 60.64 -65.94 -18.83
C LEU A 1114 59.80 -64.66 -18.83
N LEU A 1115 59.25 -64.26 -17.68
CA LEU A 1115 58.33 -63.12 -17.57
C LEU A 1115 58.93 -61.79 -18.05
N PRO A 1116 60.20 -61.44 -17.73
CA PRO A 1116 60.81 -60.21 -18.24
C PRO A 1116 60.89 -60.16 -19.78
N HIS A 1117 60.91 -61.32 -20.43
CA HIS A 1117 61.01 -61.48 -21.88
C HIS A 1117 59.68 -61.86 -22.53
N ALA A 1118 58.57 -61.88 -21.78
CA ALA A 1118 57.29 -62.43 -22.23
C ALA A 1118 56.80 -61.77 -23.53
N ARG A 1119 57.00 -60.45 -23.65
CA ARG A 1119 56.66 -59.67 -24.84
C ARG A 1119 57.44 -60.12 -26.08
N ASP A 1120 58.72 -60.47 -25.94
CA ASP A 1120 59.61 -60.77 -27.06
C ASP A 1120 59.42 -62.20 -27.58
N ILE A 1121 59.07 -63.12 -26.69
CA ILE A 1121 58.92 -64.56 -26.99
C ILE A 1121 57.47 -64.99 -27.29
N GLY A 1122 56.52 -64.06 -27.23
CA GLY A 1122 55.10 -64.34 -27.46
C GLY A 1122 54.44 -65.14 -26.34
N LEU A 1123 54.79 -64.86 -25.08
CA LEU A 1123 54.19 -65.50 -23.90
C LEU A 1123 53.10 -64.61 -23.30
N HIS A 1124 51.90 -65.17 -23.16
CA HIS A 1124 50.78 -64.54 -22.46
C HIS A 1124 50.28 -65.43 -21.34
N LEU A 1125 49.99 -64.83 -20.18
CA LEU A 1125 49.48 -65.55 -19.00
C LEU A 1125 48.07 -65.08 -18.71
N ILE A 1126 47.14 -66.02 -18.58
CA ILE A 1126 45.74 -65.75 -18.24
C ILE A 1126 45.42 -66.58 -17.00
N LEU A 1127 45.39 -65.91 -15.84
CA LEU A 1127 45.38 -66.56 -14.54
C LEU A 1127 44.05 -66.31 -13.85
N ALA A 1128 43.35 -67.35 -13.40
CA ALA A 1128 42.28 -67.23 -12.41
C ALA A 1128 42.76 -67.74 -11.05
N ARG A 1129 42.45 -67.02 -9.97
CA ARG A 1129 42.73 -67.47 -8.60
C ARG A 1129 41.55 -67.16 -7.69
N LYS A 1130 41.26 -68.02 -6.71
CA LYS A 1130 40.33 -67.66 -5.64
C LYS A 1130 40.81 -66.42 -4.88
N ALA A 1131 39.90 -65.59 -4.37
CA ALA A 1131 40.27 -64.43 -3.56
C ALA A 1131 40.89 -64.82 -2.20
N GLY A 1132 40.47 -65.95 -1.61
CA GLY A 1132 40.97 -66.42 -0.32
C GLY A 1132 42.51 -66.46 -0.21
N GLY A 1133 43.06 -65.75 0.76
CA GLY A 1133 44.49 -65.69 1.04
C GLY A 1133 45.33 -65.01 -0.05
N ILE A 1134 44.72 -64.17 -0.89
CA ILE A 1134 45.41 -63.46 -1.97
C ILE A 1134 46.46 -62.49 -1.42
N GLY A 1135 46.20 -61.85 -0.27
CA GLY A 1135 47.12 -60.90 0.34
C GLY A 1135 48.51 -61.51 0.61
N ARG A 1136 48.58 -62.79 1.00
CA ARG A 1136 49.85 -63.52 1.16
C ARG A 1136 50.42 -63.98 -0.18
N ALA A 1137 49.56 -64.47 -1.07
CA ALA A 1137 49.98 -65.01 -2.36
C ALA A 1137 50.60 -63.96 -3.30
N LEU A 1138 50.20 -62.68 -3.19
CA LEU A 1138 50.82 -61.58 -3.95
C LEU A 1138 52.32 -61.39 -3.67
N PHE A 1139 52.83 -61.92 -2.55
CA PHE A 1139 54.25 -61.91 -2.21
C PHE A 1139 54.99 -63.18 -2.62
N SER A 1140 54.31 -64.16 -3.25
CA SER A 1140 55.01 -65.32 -3.81
C SER A 1140 55.88 -64.90 -5.00
N PRO A 1141 57.03 -65.55 -5.25
CA PRO A 1141 57.95 -65.14 -6.32
C PRO A 1141 57.28 -65.02 -7.70
N PHE A 1142 56.41 -65.97 -8.05
CA PHE A 1142 55.71 -65.98 -9.34
C PHE A 1142 54.70 -64.83 -9.48
N LEU A 1143 53.78 -64.67 -8.51
CA LEU A 1143 52.78 -63.61 -8.58
C LEU A 1143 53.39 -62.21 -8.41
N SER A 1144 54.47 -62.08 -7.65
CA SER A 1144 55.23 -60.83 -7.59
C SER A 1144 55.82 -60.48 -8.95
N ALA A 1145 56.46 -61.44 -9.64
CA ALA A 1145 57.01 -61.21 -10.97
C ALA A 1145 55.92 -60.90 -12.01
N VAL A 1146 54.76 -61.57 -11.94
CA VAL A 1146 53.60 -61.23 -12.79
C VAL A 1146 53.11 -59.80 -12.49
N ARG A 1147 53.02 -59.41 -11.20
CA ARG A 1147 52.63 -58.06 -10.80
C ARG A 1147 53.59 -56.99 -11.33
N ASP A 1148 54.88 -57.27 -11.32
CA ASP A 1148 55.92 -56.35 -11.82
C ASP A 1148 55.81 -56.11 -13.34
N GLN A 1149 55.18 -57.03 -14.09
CA GLN A 1149 54.85 -56.85 -15.51
C GLN A 1149 53.58 -56.01 -15.75
N THR A 1150 52.93 -55.46 -14.72
CA THR A 1150 51.72 -54.63 -14.81
C THR A 1150 50.57 -55.29 -15.61
N PRO A 1151 50.03 -56.42 -15.12
CA PRO A 1151 49.01 -57.17 -15.83
C PRO A 1151 47.69 -56.38 -15.88
N ALA A 1152 46.81 -56.76 -16.80
CA ALA A 1152 45.41 -56.39 -16.73
C ALA A 1152 44.76 -57.20 -15.59
N VAL A 1153 43.96 -56.54 -14.76
CA VAL A 1153 43.38 -57.16 -13.57
C VAL A 1153 41.87 -57.02 -13.60
N LEU A 1154 41.18 -58.16 -13.43
CA LEU A 1154 39.75 -58.23 -13.20
C LEU A 1154 39.50 -58.75 -11.79
N LEU A 1155 39.13 -57.85 -10.89
CA LEU A 1155 38.73 -58.21 -9.53
C LEU A 1155 37.20 -58.35 -9.48
N LEU A 1156 36.72 -59.58 -9.43
CA LEU A 1156 35.31 -59.92 -9.24
C LEU A 1156 34.91 -59.78 -7.75
N ASP A 1157 33.72 -60.25 -7.40
CA ASP A 1157 33.26 -60.38 -6.01
C ASP A 1157 34.33 -61.00 -5.10
N ALA A 1158 34.71 -60.30 -4.04
CA ALA A 1158 35.73 -60.72 -3.08
C ALA A 1158 35.51 -60.05 -1.70
N ASP A 1159 35.96 -60.73 -0.64
CA ASP A 1159 35.80 -60.25 0.74
C ASP A 1159 36.72 -59.05 1.01
N ARG A 1160 36.22 -58.06 1.76
CA ARG A 1160 36.95 -56.88 2.18
C ARG A 1160 38.11 -57.21 3.14
N GLU A 1161 38.04 -58.33 3.86
CA GLU A 1161 39.09 -58.77 4.78
C GLU A 1161 40.43 -59.09 4.09
N GLU A 1162 40.43 -59.34 2.77
CA GLU A 1162 41.64 -59.67 1.99
C GLU A 1162 42.59 -58.47 1.76
N GLY A 1163 42.15 -57.24 2.08
CA GLY A 1163 42.92 -56.02 1.82
C GLY A 1163 42.97 -55.65 0.33
N ALA A 1164 43.82 -54.68 -0.04
CA ALA A 1164 43.90 -54.23 -1.43
C ALA A 1164 44.58 -55.29 -2.32
N VAL A 1165 43.89 -55.69 -3.39
CA VAL A 1165 44.33 -56.70 -4.37
C VAL A 1165 44.74 -55.98 -5.65
N PHE A 1166 46.03 -56.03 -6.02
CA PHE A 1166 46.58 -55.23 -7.14
C PHE A 1166 46.24 -53.72 -7.05
N GLY A 1167 46.10 -53.20 -5.83
CA GLY A 1167 45.71 -51.80 -5.58
C GLY A 1167 44.19 -51.53 -5.62
N ILE A 1168 43.39 -52.52 -5.99
CA ILE A 1168 41.92 -52.45 -6.01
C ILE A 1168 41.37 -52.91 -4.65
N ARG A 1169 40.45 -52.14 -4.05
CA ARG A 1169 39.75 -52.56 -2.83
C ARG A 1169 38.63 -53.55 -3.17
N PRO A 1170 38.61 -54.76 -2.58
CA PRO A 1170 37.51 -55.70 -2.75
C PRO A 1170 36.17 -55.13 -2.32
N VAL A 1171 35.12 -55.47 -3.05
CA VAL A 1171 33.74 -55.15 -2.69
C VAL A 1171 32.86 -56.34 -3.04
N THR A 1172 31.73 -56.49 -2.33
CA THR A 1172 30.74 -57.50 -2.64
C THR A 1172 30.00 -57.13 -3.93
N GLN A 1173 29.92 -58.04 -4.89
CA GLN A 1173 29.29 -57.82 -6.18
C GLN A 1173 28.51 -59.04 -6.69
N PRO A 1174 27.53 -58.87 -7.60
CA PRO A 1174 26.88 -60.00 -8.27
C PRO A 1174 27.86 -60.83 -9.12
N PRO A 1175 27.53 -62.09 -9.45
CA PRO A 1175 28.34 -62.92 -10.33
C PRO A 1175 28.59 -62.27 -11.71
N GLY A 1176 29.83 -62.30 -12.17
CA GLY A 1176 30.27 -61.68 -13.43
C GLY A 1176 30.49 -60.16 -13.35
N ARG A 1177 30.13 -59.53 -12.22
CA ARG A 1177 30.51 -58.15 -11.93
C ARG A 1177 31.95 -58.10 -11.42
N GLY A 1178 32.73 -57.15 -11.93
CA GLY A 1178 34.07 -56.91 -11.40
C GLY A 1178 34.60 -55.52 -11.73
N THR A 1179 35.66 -55.13 -11.01
CA THR A 1179 36.44 -53.94 -11.30
C THR A 1179 37.54 -54.28 -12.30
N TRP A 1180 37.55 -53.57 -13.43
CA TRP A 1180 38.56 -53.69 -14.48
C TRP A 1180 39.68 -52.67 -14.28
N GLN A 1181 40.92 -53.14 -14.28
CA GLN A 1181 42.12 -52.31 -14.16
C GLN A 1181 43.11 -52.69 -15.24
N VAL A 1182 43.72 -51.69 -15.87
CA VAL A 1182 44.73 -51.89 -16.92
C VAL A 1182 45.94 -51.04 -16.56
N ARG A 1183 47.13 -51.66 -16.49
CA ARG A 1183 48.40 -50.97 -16.17
C ARG A 1183 48.35 -50.13 -14.88
N GLY A 1184 47.63 -50.62 -13.87
CA GLY A 1184 47.46 -49.94 -12.58
C GLY A 1184 46.36 -48.86 -12.56
N GLU A 1185 45.82 -48.47 -13.72
CA GLU A 1185 44.70 -47.53 -13.81
C GLU A 1185 43.36 -48.27 -13.74
N THR A 1186 42.51 -47.91 -12.79
CA THR A 1186 41.18 -48.49 -12.64
C THR A 1186 40.24 -47.91 -13.68
N ILE A 1187 39.85 -48.73 -14.66
CA ILE A 1187 38.90 -48.33 -15.71
C ILE A 1187 37.47 -48.28 -15.17
N GLY A 1188 37.13 -49.10 -14.18
CA GLY A 1188 35.85 -49.05 -13.47
C GLY A 1188 35.13 -50.40 -13.40
N VAL A 1189 33.88 -50.38 -12.94
CA VAL A 1189 33.05 -51.59 -12.82
C VAL A 1189 32.60 -52.06 -14.21
N CYS A 1190 32.55 -53.37 -14.39
CA CYS A 1190 32.14 -54.01 -15.62
C CYS A 1190 31.33 -55.29 -15.38
N GLN A 1191 30.62 -55.72 -16.42
CA GLN A 1191 29.97 -57.01 -16.52
C GLN A 1191 30.71 -57.87 -17.53
N VAL A 1192 31.30 -58.97 -17.06
CA VAL A 1192 31.90 -59.98 -17.93
C VAL A 1192 30.83 -60.59 -18.83
N ALA A 1193 31.15 -60.67 -20.13
CA ALA A 1193 30.30 -61.31 -21.11
C ALA A 1193 30.36 -62.83 -20.98
N VAL A 1194 29.24 -63.50 -21.23
CA VAL A 1194 29.16 -64.95 -21.24
C VAL A 1194 29.36 -65.45 -22.67
N PRO A 1195 30.30 -66.37 -22.95
CA PRO A 1195 30.45 -66.96 -24.27
C PRO A 1195 29.21 -67.82 -24.59
N PRO A 1196 28.85 -67.98 -25.88
CA PRO A 1196 27.72 -68.83 -26.27
C PRO A 1196 27.97 -70.28 -25.81
N GLU A 1197 26.94 -70.93 -25.26
CA GLU A 1197 26.99 -72.36 -24.96
C GLU A 1197 27.05 -73.13 -26.29
N LYS A 1198 27.98 -74.08 -26.45
CA LYS A 1198 27.90 -75.07 -27.52
C LYS A 1198 26.69 -75.96 -27.21
N THR A 1199 25.55 -75.69 -27.83
CA THR A 1199 24.45 -76.64 -27.89
C THR A 1199 24.94 -77.91 -28.58
N GLU A 1200 24.69 -79.07 -27.98
CA GLU A 1200 24.90 -80.40 -28.58
C GLU A 1200 23.92 -80.58 -29.76
N GLU A 1201 24.14 -79.89 -30.87
CA GLU A 1201 23.51 -80.17 -32.17
C GLU A 1201 24.30 -79.43 -33.27
N SER A 1202 25.52 -79.92 -33.53
CA SER A 1202 26.23 -79.75 -34.81
C SER A 1202 27.29 -80.83 -34.97
#